data_AF-A0A318JIM3-F1
#
_entry.id   AF-A0A318JIM3-F1
#
_cell.length_a   1.000
_cell.length_b   1.000
_cell.length_c   1.000
_cell.angle_alpha   90.00
_cell.angle_beta   90.00
_cell.angle_gamma   90.00
#
_symmetry.space_group_name_H-M   'P 1'
#
loop_
_entity.id
_entity.type
_entity.pdbx_description
1 polymer ?
#
loop_
_entity_poly.entity_id
_entity_poly.type
_entity_poly.pdbx_seq_one_letter_code
_entity_poly.pdbx_strand_id
1 'polypeptide(L)'
;MELNQAKLSRLQLLGTLVIIFLLALTLAGYFLLTSWTDFHARQQQIEGDAYQHAREYLQASGDHTALTLLALRDHSTDTLKQQLKEQVDQAYHVAEGIWQREHQRLPEARVKALIVEALRPLRFFEGRGYFFIDTMDGRCVLLPTAAEREGSSLLDNRDDHGRYIMQALIDSVSNPERQGFTAYRWYLPGSHNMSEKVAYSRQFTPYHWVIGSGEYIANVEASLQQRAITLLSRMHMGRDGDDFMVVDEQGVLQFYPADPALQGRHYLALQPELRKRVLEVLQLGKRGGFMEYAVPEAGSAKPVAHLAYARHLPGWEWTMVTAMHIQSIRDGSVQARQQLDQQLLRRIDTTLLMTLLAMASAALFSWFFVRWMNALVARYQQDLRQSHAELEASARELQLSRFMIDHATDLVALQAADGRLVYANRAALDCLGSEAEGRQQLKKQLFAPAGVSLPHTFETRLQCHQGHLHLEVTLTGIDYHGDSYLCATARDISQRHHADRQQRLAAKVFESSNEAILITDADNRILAVNRAFSLITGFDEQEVLGQTPALLASGQHDGDFYTRMWDSLAKRGQWSGEIWNRRKNGEAFPEWLNISVLTDEQGRITHHVALFTDISERKEHEARIQHLAEYDALTDLPNRILVNDRLLQAIRLAERHGGQLAVLFVDLDHFKNINDTLGHNCGDELLKQVAGRLCGAVRELDTVGRTGGDEFVLILPAIAQPDEAAQVAERILRAMQAPFDIDGNALVVGCSIGISLLPGDGEDIQTLLMNADLAMYHAKAHGRNTFRFYTREMNTQVADRLQLENRLRRALEQDELFLLFQPQYDIHSQALIGCEVLLRWQDPVEGLIMPGRFIPIAEDSGLIVPLGRWVLREACRQMARWRAQGLPLPKIAVNVSARQLARLDFIDEVRDALQESRLPGDCLEIEVTESTLMEDADLASRQLAMLKAMGVRLSVDDFGTGYSSLAYLKRFAPDTIKIDRSFVCDLPGDSEDAAIVSAIIHLARALGMSTLAEGVETVEQCDFLRQLGCGGIQGYLLGRPQDASAIARQLALPLGS
;
A
#
# COMPACT_ATOMS: atom_id res chain seq x y z
N MET A 1 -73.91 -17.28 -54.43
CA MET A 1 -72.83 -16.89 -55.38
C MET A 1 -71.56 -16.75 -54.56
N GLU A 2 -70.87 -17.85 -54.33
CA GLU A 2 -70.19 -18.06 -53.03
C GLU A 2 -68.66 -17.90 -53.13
N LEU A 3 -68.18 -16.79 -52.59
CA LEU A 3 -66.75 -16.51 -52.43
C LEU A 3 -66.17 -17.43 -51.37
N ASN A 4 -65.63 -18.57 -51.84
CA ASN A 4 -64.95 -19.56 -51.01
C ASN A 4 -63.88 -18.86 -50.15
N GLN A 5 -63.95 -19.10 -48.83
CA GLN A 5 -63.27 -18.33 -47.78
C GLN A 5 -61.75 -18.25 -47.99
N ALA A 6 -61.14 -19.30 -48.54
CA ALA A 6 -59.71 -19.35 -48.87
C ALA A 6 -59.29 -18.45 -50.05
N LYS A 7 -60.21 -18.07 -50.94
CA LYS A 7 -59.95 -17.08 -52.01
C LYS A 7 -60.21 -15.66 -51.55
N LEU A 8 -61.24 -15.44 -50.72
CA LEU A 8 -61.47 -14.12 -50.12
C LEU A 8 -60.31 -13.74 -49.18
N SER A 9 -59.89 -14.64 -48.30
CA SER A 9 -58.74 -14.40 -47.41
C SER A 9 -57.46 -14.15 -48.20
N ARG A 10 -57.22 -14.84 -49.33
CA ARG A 10 -56.07 -14.58 -50.20
C ARG A 10 -56.16 -13.25 -50.94
N LEU A 11 -57.31 -12.85 -51.48
CA LEU A 11 -57.47 -11.56 -52.16
C LEU A 11 -57.39 -10.37 -51.18
N GLN A 12 -57.96 -10.52 -49.99
CA GLN A 12 -57.87 -9.53 -48.92
C GLN A 12 -56.43 -9.44 -48.41
N LEU A 13 -55.77 -10.57 -48.13
CA LEU A 13 -54.34 -10.62 -47.81
C LEU A 13 -53.50 -9.98 -48.94
N LEU A 14 -53.81 -10.20 -50.22
CA LEU A 14 -53.09 -9.56 -51.32
C LEU A 14 -53.29 -8.04 -51.35
N GLY A 15 -54.53 -7.55 -51.24
CA GLY A 15 -54.83 -6.11 -51.25
C GLY A 15 -54.25 -5.38 -50.03
N THR A 16 -54.36 -5.98 -48.85
CA THR A 16 -53.77 -5.46 -47.61
C THR A 16 -52.25 -5.47 -47.68
N LEU A 17 -51.62 -6.53 -48.18
CA LEU A 17 -50.17 -6.56 -48.41
C LEU A 17 -49.75 -5.51 -49.45
N VAL A 18 -50.47 -5.32 -50.56
CA VAL A 18 -50.12 -4.29 -51.57
C VAL A 18 -50.12 -2.88 -50.97
N ILE A 19 -51.13 -2.50 -50.18
CA ILE A 19 -51.18 -1.17 -49.54
C ILE A 19 -50.07 -1.03 -48.48
N ILE A 20 -49.88 -2.03 -47.62
CA ILE A 20 -48.82 -2.02 -46.59
C ILE A 20 -47.43 -1.95 -47.25
N PHE A 21 -47.21 -2.68 -48.34
CA PHE A 21 -45.94 -2.70 -49.06
C PHE A 21 -45.66 -1.36 -49.74
N LEU A 22 -46.66 -0.72 -50.36
CA LEU A 22 -46.49 0.57 -51.04
C LEU A 22 -46.22 1.71 -50.03
N LEU A 23 -46.87 1.67 -48.86
CA LEU A 23 -46.56 2.55 -47.73
C LEU A 23 -45.15 2.31 -47.17
N ALA A 24 -44.77 1.04 -46.94
CA ALA A 24 -43.44 0.69 -46.44
C ALA A 24 -42.33 1.10 -47.41
N LEU A 25 -42.52 0.91 -48.73
CA LEU A 25 -41.56 1.31 -49.76
C LEU A 25 -41.37 2.82 -49.86
N THR A 26 -42.45 3.61 -49.74
CA THR A 26 -42.35 5.09 -49.76
C THR A 26 -41.67 5.62 -48.51
N LEU A 27 -41.97 5.06 -47.33
CA LEU A 27 -41.30 5.40 -46.08
C LEU A 27 -39.81 5.02 -46.11
N ALA A 28 -39.47 3.83 -46.62
CA ALA A 28 -38.09 3.39 -46.80
C ALA A 28 -37.32 4.32 -47.76
N GLY A 29 -37.92 4.72 -48.88
CA GLY A 29 -37.31 5.66 -49.83
C GLY A 29 -36.93 7.00 -49.20
N TYR A 30 -37.77 7.54 -48.31
CA TYR A 30 -37.46 8.77 -47.55
C TYR A 30 -36.26 8.56 -46.61
N PHE A 31 -36.28 7.53 -45.76
CA PHE A 31 -35.20 7.26 -44.80
C PHE A 31 -33.85 6.95 -45.47
N LEU A 32 -33.86 6.30 -46.64
CA LEU A 32 -32.66 6.05 -47.44
C LEU A 32 -32.06 7.37 -47.95
N LEU A 33 -32.89 8.32 -48.40
CA LEU A 33 -32.42 9.62 -48.89
C LEU A 33 -31.78 10.46 -47.78
N THR A 34 -32.41 10.52 -46.60
CA THR A 34 -31.87 11.23 -45.43
C THR A 34 -30.57 10.59 -44.94
N SER A 35 -30.51 9.25 -44.89
CA SER A 35 -29.29 8.54 -44.48
C SER A 35 -28.11 8.80 -45.43
N TRP A 36 -28.39 9.00 -46.73
CA TRP A 36 -27.37 9.34 -47.73
C TRP A 36 -26.82 10.78 -47.55
N THR A 37 -27.68 11.76 -47.24
CA THR A 37 -27.23 13.14 -46.99
C THR A 37 -26.41 13.25 -45.70
N ASP A 38 -26.84 12.58 -44.64
CA ASP A 38 -26.13 12.56 -43.35
C ASP A 38 -24.75 11.89 -43.46
N PHE A 39 -24.64 10.84 -44.29
CA PHE A 39 -23.41 10.13 -44.55
C PHE A 39 -22.33 11.05 -45.16
N HIS A 40 -22.66 11.78 -46.23
CA HIS A 40 -21.69 12.64 -46.90
C HIS A 40 -21.22 13.81 -46.03
N ALA A 41 -22.09 14.38 -45.20
CA ALA A 41 -21.71 15.44 -44.26
C ALA A 41 -20.66 14.92 -43.25
N ARG A 42 -20.92 13.75 -42.64
CA ARG A 42 -19.99 13.10 -41.69
C ARG A 42 -18.67 12.71 -42.33
N GLN A 43 -18.69 12.22 -43.57
CA GLN A 43 -17.50 11.78 -44.31
C GLN A 43 -16.41 12.88 -44.44
N GLN A 44 -16.81 14.15 -44.47
CA GLN A 44 -15.89 15.30 -44.57
C GLN A 44 -15.30 15.74 -43.22
N GLN A 45 -15.97 15.46 -42.09
CA GLN A 45 -15.50 15.90 -40.75
C GLN A 45 -14.52 14.90 -40.11
N ILE A 46 -14.64 13.60 -40.43
CA ILE A 46 -13.90 12.48 -39.81
C ILE A 46 -12.38 12.72 -39.69
N GLU A 47 -11.69 13.28 -40.69
CA GLU A 47 -10.24 13.49 -40.62
C GLU A 47 -9.82 14.62 -39.65
N GLY A 48 -10.64 15.68 -39.56
CA GLY A 48 -10.40 16.78 -38.61
C GLY A 48 -10.72 16.35 -37.17
N ASP A 49 -11.85 15.69 -36.99
CA ASP A 49 -12.31 15.19 -35.69
C ASP A 49 -11.33 14.13 -35.14
N ALA A 50 -10.87 13.19 -35.97
CA ALA A 50 -9.88 12.18 -35.56
C ALA A 50 -8.55 12.80 -35.11
N TYR A 51 -8.07 13.85 -35.77
CA TYR A 51 -6.82 14.51 -35.38
C TYR A 51 -6.98 15.35 -34.10
N GLN A 52 -8.15 15.95 -33.85
CA GLN A 52 -8.42 16.62 -32.57
C GLN A 52 -8.59 15.63 -31.42
N HIS A 53 -9.41 14.58 -31.59
CA HIS A 53 -9.55 13.53 -30.58
C HIS A 53 -8.21 12.87 -30.24
N ALA A 54 -7.30 12.69 -31.21
CA ALA A 54 -5.94 12.21 -30.97
C ALA A 54 -5.13 13.15 -30.05
N ARG A 55 -5.24 14.47 -30.25
CA ARG A 55 -4.58 15.46 -29.38
C ARG A 55 -5.18 15.49 -27.98
N GLU A 56 -6.49 15.45 -27.88
CA GLU A 56 -7.23 15.41 -26.60
C GLU A 56 -6.92 14.12 -25.84
N TYR A 57 -6.87 12.96 -26.50
CA TYR A 57 -6.49 11.68 -25.93
C TYR A 57 -5.04 11.68 -25.41
N LEU A 58 -4.06 12.13 -26.22
CA LEU A 58 -2.67 12.20 -25.79
C LEU A 58 -2.49 13.14 -24.58
N GLN A 59 -3.15 14.29 -24.60
CA GLN A 59 -3.10 15.21 -23.46
C GLN A 59 -3.79 14.63 -22.23
N ALA A 60 -4.99 14.06 -22.36
CA ALA A 60 -5.72 13.47 -21.23
C ALA A 60 -4.99 12.25 -20.64
N SER A 61 -4.40 11.39 -21.49
CA SER A 61 -3.58 10.25 -21.08
C SER A 61 -2.30 10.70 -20.38
N GLY A 62 -1.60 11.70 -20.93
CA GLY A 62 -0.44 12.32 -20.30
C GLY A 62 -0.79 12.99 -18.96
N ASP A 63 -1.89 13.72 -18.89
CA ASP A 63 -2.32 14.42 -17.68
C ASP A 63 -2.79 13.45 -16.59
N HIS A 64 -3.51 12.38 -16.96
CA HIS A 64 -3.90 11.31 -16.04
C HIS A 64 -2.70 10.53 -15.49
N THR A 65 -1.74 10.19 -16.36
CA THR A 65 -0.49 9.52 -15.96
C THR A 65 0.33 10.43 -15.03
N ALA A 66 0.40 11.72 -15.33
CA ALA A 66 1.10 12.69 -14.50
C ALA A 66 0.49 12.82 -13.10
N LEU A 67 -0.84 12.95 -13.01
CA LEU A 67 -1.55 13.01 -11.73
C LEU A 67 -1.33 11.73 -10.91
N THR A 68 -1.35 10.56 -11.56
CA THR A 68 -1.12 9.27 -10.89
C THR A 68 0.30 9.16 -10.33
N LEU A 69 1.31 9.60 -11.08
CA LEU A 69 2.70 9.62 -10.61
C LEU A 69 2.94 10.65 -9.49
N LEU A 70 2.30 11.83 -9.55
CA LEU A 70 2.37 12.81 -8.47
C LEU A 70 1.71 12.28 -7.19
N ALA A 71 0.50 11.70 -7.29
CA ALA A 71 -0.19 11.08 -6.15
C ALA A 71 0.63 9.95 -5.51
N LEU A 72 1.33 9.11 -6.31
CA LEU A 72 2.23 8.07 -5.81
C LEU A 72 3.39 8.65 -4.97
N ARG A 73 3.96 9.79 -5.41
CA ARG A 73 5.04 10.50 -4.71
C ARG A 73 4.53 11.11 -3.40
N ASP A 74 3.39 11.80 -3.45
CA ASP A 74 2.82 12.51 -2.30
C ASP A 74 2.42 11.51 -1.20
N HIS A 75 1.65 10.47 -1.56
CA HIS A 75 1.25 9.41 -0.62
C HIS A 75 2.46 8.71 0.03
N SER A 76 3.52 8.48 -0.74
CA SER A 76 4.75 7.86 -0.20
C SER A 76 5.57 8.80 0.67
N THR A 77 5.52 10.10 0.39
CA THR A 77 6.16 11.14 1.22
C THR A 77 5.43 11.27 2.56
N ASP A 78 4.10 11.20 2.56
CA ASP A 78 3.32 11.21 3.80
C ASP A 78 3.44 9.90 4.58
N THR A 79 3.53 8.75 3.90
CA THR A 79 3.89 7.47 4.52
C THR A 79 5.27 7.54 5.19
N LEU A 80 6.27 8.11 4.51
CA LEU A 80 7.62 8.30 5.08
C LEU A 80 7.60 9.23 6.30
N LYS A 81 6.86 10.35 6.24
CA LYS A 81 6.66 11.26 7.37
C LYS A 81 6.03 10.53 8.56
N GLN A 82 4.99 9.74 8.32
CA GLN A 82 4.32 8.97 9.35
C GLN A 82 5.26 7.93 9.99
N GLN A 83 6.00 7.17 9.18
CA GLN A 83 7.00 6.22 9.67
C GLN A 83 8.12 6.90 10.46
N LEU A 84 8.63 8.05 10.00
CA LEU A 84 9.61 8.84 10.75
C LEU A 84 9.07 9.32 12.10
N LYS A 85 7.79 9.72 12.14
CA LYS A 85 7.11 10.09 13.39
C LYS A 85 6.99 8.89 14.33
N GLU A 86 6.48 7.76 13.84
CA GLU A 86 6.34 6.52 14.62
C GLU A 86 7.69 6.07 15.23
N GLN A 87 8.78 6.12 14.47
CA GLN A 87 10.12 5.80 14.97
C GLN A 87 10.59 6.75 16.07
N VAL A 88 10.37 8.07 15.91
CA VAL A 88 10.75 9.05 16.94
C VAL A 88 9.84 8.98 18.16
N ASP A 89 8.56 8.66 18.00
CA ASP A 89 7.63 8.44 19.12
C ASP A 89 8.03 7.17 19.90
N GLN A 90 8.50 6.10 19.23
CA GLN A 90 9.12 4.94 19.89
C GLN A 90 10.38 5.34 20.67
N ALA A 91 11.30 6.11 20.06
CA ALA A 91 12.50 6.59 20.74
C ALA A 91 12.18 7.52 21.93
N TYR A 92 11.14 8.36 21.79
CA TYR A 92 10.62 9.20 22.86
C TYR A 92 10.11 8.36 24.03
N HIS A 93 9.30 7.32 23.78
CA HIS A 93 8.78 6.45 24.83
C HIS A 93 9.87 5.58 25.49
N VAL A 94 10.91 5.18 24.76
CA VAL A 94 12.11 4.55 25.37
C VAL A 94 12.82 5.55 26.30
N ALA A 95 13.04 6.79 25.86
CA ALA A 95 13.65 7.83 26.68
C ALA A 95 12.80 8.18 27.92
N GLU A 96 11.48 8.26 27.75
CA GLU A 96 10.50 8.53 28.81
C GLU A 96 10.43 7.39 29.83
N GLY A 97 10.40 6.13 29.39
CA GLY A 97 10.37 4.96 30.27
C GLY A 97 11.64 4.82 31.11
N ILE A 98 12.81 5.08 30.51
CA ILE A 98 14.09 5.15 31.24
C ILE A 98 14.06 6.29 32.26
N TRP A 99 13.62 7.48 31.84
CA TRP A 99 13.52 8.64 32.71
C TRP A 99 12.57 8.39 33.89
N GLN A 100 11.32 7.99 33.65
CA GLN A 100 10.34 7.75 34.70
C GLN A 100 10.83 6.74 35.75
N ARG A 101 11.50 5.67 35.32
CA ARG A 101 12.00 4.62 36.21
C ARG A 101 13.23 5.03 37.02
N GLU A 102 14.18 5.73 36.40
CA GLU A 102 15.52 5.94 36.99
C GLU A 102 15.81 7.37 37.48
N HIS A 103 15.03 8.41 37.10
CA HIS A 103 15.32 9.81 37.48
C HIS A 103 15.33 10.09 38.99
N GLN A 104 14.67 9.26 39.80
CA GLN A 104 14.67 9.37 41.27
C GLN A 104 15.72 8.47 41.95
N ARG A 105 16.38 7.59 41.18
CA ARG A 105 17.29 6.55 41.67
C ARG A 105 18.74 6.81 41.31
N LEU A 106 18.98 7.34 40.11
CA LEU A 106 20.31 7.59 39.56
C LEU A 106 20.54 9.09 39.36
N PRO A 107 21.80 9.57 39.46
CA PRO A 107 22.14 10.94 39.11
C PRO A 107 21.74 11.26 37.67
N GLU A 108 21.27 12.49 37.42
CA GLU A 108 20.78 12.95 36.11
C GLU A 108 21.74 12.62 34.95
N ALA A 109 23.05 12.78 35.17
CA ALA A 109 24.07 12.46 34.18
C ALA A 109 24.08 10.97 33.77
N ARG A 110 23.81 10.02 34.69
CA ARG A 110 23.73 8.59 34.37
C ARG A 110 22.41 8.26 33.67
N VAL A 111 21.30 8.89 34.03
CA VAL A 111 20.01 8.71 33.33
C VAL A 111 20.10 9.24 31.89
N LYS A 112 20.73 10.40 31.69
CA LYS A 112 21.06 10.93 30.36
C LYS A 112 21.94 9.96 29.55
N ALA A 113 22.96 9.38 30.17
CA ALA A 113 23.80 8.37 29.54
C ALA A 113 23.00 7.11 29.15
N LEU A 114 22.13 6.59 30.02
CA LEU A 114 21.30 5.42 29.74
C LEU A 114 20.35 5.63 28.55
N ILE A 115 19.76 6.82 28.40
CA ILE A 115 18.92 7.15 27.22
C ILE A 115 19.77 7.15 25.94
N VAL A 116 20.97 7.74 26.00
CA VAL A 116 21.91 7.76 24.86
C VAL A 116 22.40 6.36 24.51
N GLU A 117 22.74 5.54 25.52
CA GLU A 117 23.15 4.14 25.37
C GLU A 117 22.04 3.27 24.76
N ALA A 118 20.78 3.48 25.16
CA ALA A 118 19.63 2.76 24.63
C ALA A 118 19.27 3.14 23.18
N LEU A 119 19.36 4.42 22.82
CA LEU A 119 18.97 4.91 21.48
C LEU A 119 20.11 4.80 20.44
N ARG A 120 21.39 4.81 20.85
CA ARG A 120 22.55 4.73 19.94
C ARG A 120 22.61 3.48 19.05
N PRO A 121 22.28 2.24 19.49
CA PRO A 121 22.34 1.05 18.64
C PRO A 121 21.13 0.90 17.71
N LEU A 122 19.99 1.54 18.01
CA LEU A 122 18.75 1.34 17.26
C LEU A 122 18.88 1.83 15.81
N ARG A 123 18.46 0.98 14.88
CA ARG A 123 18.40 1.27 13.45
C ARG A 123 17.08 0.80 12.86
N PHE A 124 16.60 1.52 11.87
CA PHE A 124 15.39 1.25 11.09
C PHE A 124 15.68 1.57 9.61
N PHE A 125 14.70 1.39 8.73
CA PHE A 125 14.90 1.47 7.27
C PHE A 125 16.14 0.69 6.80
N GLU A 126 16.18 -0.61 7.12
CA GLU A 126 17.24 -1.55 6.70
C GLU A 126 18.65 -1.13 7.15
N GLY A 127 18.77 -0.53 8.34
CA GLY A 127 20.06 -0.11 8.91
C GLY A 127 20.46 1.34 8.59
N ARG A 128 19.72 2.04 7.72
CA ARG A 128 20.03 3.42 7.29
C ARG A 128 19.56 4.48 8.29
N GLY A 129 18.39 4.28 8.89
CA GLY A 129 17.78 5.19 9.84
C GLY A 129 18.46 5.13 11.20
N TYR A 130 18.61 6.28 11.84
CA TYR A 130 19.16 6.42 13.20
C TYR A 130 18.46 7.57 13.95
N PHE A 131 18.53 7.53 15.27
CA PHE A 131 18.11 8.63 16.13
C PHE A 131 19.26 9.60 16.39
N PHE A 132 18.94 10.88 16.42
CA PHE A 132 19.80 11.93 16.93
C PHE A 132 19.15 12.60 18.15
N ILE A 133 19.98 13.13 19.03
CA ILE A 133 19.55 13.93 20.18
C ILE A 133 20.38 15.20 20.18
N ASP A 134 19.69 16.33 20.16
CA ASP A 134 20.26 17.66 20.37
C ASP A 134 19.60 18.31 21.59
N THR A 135 20.20 19.38 22.09
CA THR A 135 19.60 20.26 23.10
C THR A 135 18.86 21.42 22.44
N MET A 136 17.95 22.07 23.16
CA MET A 136 17.26 23.28 22.67
C MET A 136 18.20 24.49 22.47
N ASP A 137 19.40 24.50 23.08
CA ASP A 137 20.51 25.42 22.78
C ASP A 137 21.43 24.93 21.64
N GLY A 138 21.02 23.89 20.90
CA GLY A 138 21.67 23.41 19.68
C GLY A 138 23.02 22.73 19.87
N ARG A 139 23.29 22.20 21.07
CA ARG A 139 24.43 21.32 21.34
C ARG A 139 24.05 19.86 21.08
N CYS A 140 24.89 19.16 20.31
CA CYS A 140 24.71 17.75 19.96
C CYS A 140 24.99 16.83 21.15
N VAL A 141 24.09 15.86 21.38
CA VAL A 141 24.16 14.87 22.47
C VAL A 141 24.37 13.45 21.95
N LEU A 142 23.70 13.09 20.84
CA LEU A 142 23.82 11.79 20.17
C LEU A 142 23.73 11.99 18.66
N LEU A 143 24.76 11.56 17.92
CA LEU A 143 24.74 11.58 16.45
C LEU A 143 25.56 10.38 15.90
N PRO A 144 24.94 9.19 15.76
CA PRO A 144 25.66 7.95 15.45
C PRO A 144 26.49 7.96 14.15
N THR A 145 26.14 8.79 13.17
CA THR A 145 26.88 8.90 11.89
C THR A 145 28.02 9.90 11.89
N ALA A 146 28.17 10.70 12.95
CA ALA A 146 29.19 11.74 13.09
C ALA A 146 29.50 11.97 14.58
N ALA A 147 29.93 10.91 15.26
CA ALA A 147 30.16 10.90 16.71
C ALA A 147 31.22 11.93 17.15
N GLU A 148 32.13 12.31 16.25
CA GLU A 148 33.09 13.40 16.44
C GLU A 148 32.46 14.80 16.60
N ARG A 149 31.17 14.96 16.27
CA ARG A 149 30.40 16.18 16.53
C ARG A 149 29.65 16.16 17.86
N GLU A 150 29.58 15.03 18.57
CA GLU A 150 28.90 14.96 19.87
C GLU A 150 29.58 15.87 20.90
N GLY A 151 28.78 16.61 21.67
CA GLY A 151 29.25 17.62 22.61
C GLY A 151 29.60 18.99 21.98
N SER A 152 29.60 19.15 20.65
CA SER A 152 29.79 20.43 19.95
C SER A 152 28.47 21.19 19.75
N SER A 153 28.53 22.50 19.46
CA SER A 153 27.35 23.28 19.06
C SER A 153 27.15 23.25 17.54
N LEU A 154 25.92 23.01 17.12
CA LEU A 154 25.48 22.96 15.73
C LEU A 154 24.60 24.16 15.34
N LEU A 155 24.40 25.16 16.22
CA LEU A 155 23.57 26.34 15.94
C LEU A 155 23.95 27.09 14.65
N ASP A 156 25.26 27.21 14.38
CA ASP A 156 25.79 27.88 13.20
C ASP A 156 25.99 26.92 12.00
N ASN A 157 25.66 25.64 12.15
CA ASN A 157 25.82 24.64 11.09
C ASN A 157 24.80 24.87 9.97
N ARG A 158 25.31 25.04 8.74
CA ARG A 158 24.51 25.33 7.54
C ARG A 158 24.64 24.23 6.51
N ASP A 159 23.61 24.08 5.69
CA ASP A 159 23.70 23.27 4.48
C ASP A 159 24.43 24.00 3.32
N ASP A 160 24.61 23.29 2.21
CA ASP A 160 25.21 23.77 0.96
C ASP A 160 24.37 24.83 0.22
N HIS A 161 23.16 25.14 0.70
CA HIS A 161 22.36 26.29 0.29
C HIS A 161 22.37 27.44 1.32
N GLY A 162 23.13 27.29 2.41
CA GLY A 162 23.31 28.32 3.43
C GLY A 162 22.21 28.39 4.49
N ARG A 163 21.29 27.42 4.54
CA ARG A 163 20.20 27.34 5.53
C ARG A 163 20.71 26.74 6.83
N TYR A 164 20.37 27.34 7.97
CA TYR A 164 20.76 26.82 9.29
C TYR A 164 19.97 25.56 9.65
N ILE A 165 20.68 24.46 9.91
CA ILE A 165 20.09 23.14 10.08
C ILE A 165 19.52 22.98 11.50
N MET A 166 20.35 23.22 12.52
CA MET A 166 19.95 23.06 13.93
C MET A 166 18.83 24.03 14.32
N GLN A 167 18.87 25.26 13.81
CA GLN A 167 17.80 26.24 14.02
C GLN A 167 16.47 25.77 13.41
N ALA A 168 16.51 25.17 12.20
CA ALA A 168 15.32 24.62 11.54
C ALA A 168 14.74 23.37 12.23
N LEU A 169 15.56 22.64 13.00
CA LEU A 169 15.13 21.53 13.87
C LEU A 169 14.51 22.03 15.17
N ILE A 170 15.12 23.01 15.84
CA ILE A 170 14.55 23.64 17.05
C ILE A 170 13.21 24.33 16.73
N ASP A 171 13.13 25.01 15.58
CA ASP A 171 11.89 25.61 15.08
C ASP A 171 10.76 24.58 14.87
N SER A 172 11.06 23.36 14.40
CA SER A 172 10.01 22.40 14.02
C SER A 172 9.26 21.82 15.23
N VAL A 173 9.95 21.74 16.37
CA VAL A 173 9.34 21.40 17.66
C VAL A 173 8.80 22.61 18.43
N SER A 174 9.33 23.81 18.18
CA SER A 174 8.89 25.04 18.87
C SER A 174 7.64 25.68 18.23
N ASN A 175 7.42 25.48 16.93
CA ASN A 175 6.25 26.00 16.22
C ASN A 175 5.18 24.90 16.02
N PRO A 176 3.98 25.02 16.64
CA PRO A 176 2.88 24.07 16.46
C PRO A 176 2.48 23.81 15.01
N GLU A 177 2.59 24.82 14.12
CA GLU A 177 2.22 24.71 12.71
C GLU A 177 3.13 23.76 11.92
N ARG A 178 4.39 23.56 12.36
CA ARG A 178 5.35 22.66 11.69
C ARG A 178 5.21 21.20 12.12
N GLN A 179 4.44 20.93 13.17
CA GLN A 179 4.11 19.58 13.66
C GLN A 179 5.34 18.66 13.84
N GLY A 180 6.51 19.19 14.21
CA GLY A 180 7.76 18.43 14.37
C GLY A 180 8.56 18.19 13.09
N PHE A 181 7.99 18.41 11.90
CA PHE A 181 8.67 18.14 10.62
C PHE A 181 9.56 19.28 10.14
N THR A 182 10.69 18.94 9.53
CA THR A 182 11.59 19.88 8.86
C THR A 182 12.31 19.20 7.69
N ALA A 183 12.79 19.99 6.74
CA ALA A 183 13.56 19.53 5.59
C ALA A 183 14.81 20.39 5.43
N TYR A 184 15.96 19.73 5.32
CA TYR A 184 17.29 20.34 5.19
C TYR A 184 18.21 19.39 4.42
N ARG A 185 19.38 19.87 3.97
CA ARG A 185 20.35 19.00 3.32
C ARG A 185 21.45 18.57 4.30
N TRP A 186 21.83 17.29 4.27
CA TRP A 186 22.84 16.70 5.17
C TRP A 186 23.76 15.73 4.44
N TYR A 187 24.97 15.55 4.94
CA TYR A 187 25.97 14.62 4.40
C TYR A 187 25.46 13.17 4.39
N LEU A 188 25.41 12.56 3.20
CA LEU A 188 25.15 11.12 3.09
C LEU A 188 26.20 10.31 3.87
N PRO A 189 25.84 9.20 4.54
CA PRO A 189 26.80 8.39 5.29
C PRO A 189 27.99 7.96 4.42
N GLY A 190 29.21 8.25 4.87
CA GLY A 190 30.44 7.96 4.13
C GLY A 190 30.73 8.88 2.94
N SER A 191 29.97 9.96 2.73
CA SER A 191 30.14 10.92 1.64
C SER A 191 30.44 12.34 2.15
N HIS A 192 30.95 13.19 1.27
CA HIS A 192 31.09 14.65 1.53
C HIS A 192 30.01 15.47 0.81
N ASN A 193 29.14 14.82 0.03
CA ASN A 193 28.02 15.47 -0.64
C ASN A 193 26.80 15.49 0.29
N MET A 194 26.13 16.64 0.35
CA MET A 194 24.84 16.76 1.01
C MET A 194 23.70 16.30 0.10
N SER A 195 22.68 15.69 0.69
CA SER A 195 21.43 15.31 0.05
C SER A 195 20.24 15.76 0.89
N GLU A 196 19.08 15.96 0.27
CA GLU A 196 17.88 16.42 0.97
C GLU A 196 17.36 15.34 1.92
N LYS A 197 17.08 15.76 3.16
CA LYS A 197 16.70 14.91 4.28
C LYS A 197 15.44 15.47 4.92
N VAL A 198 14.38 14.64 4.96
CA VAL A 198 13.18 14.94 5.74
C VAL A 198 13.43 14.41 7.14
N ALA A 199 13.24 15.26 8.14
CA ALA A 199 13.34 14.89 9.54
C ALA A 199 12.04 15.15 10.28
N TYR A 200 11.72 14.26 11.21
CA TYR A 200 10.77 14.50 12.28
C TYR A 200 11.53 14.67 13.59
N SER A 201 11.02 15.53 14.46
CA SER A 201 11.61 15.77 15.77
C SER A 201 10.53 16.06 16.79
N ARG A 202 10.76 15.66 18.04
CA ARG A 202 9.87 15.85 19.18
C ARG A 202 10.67 16.37 20.37
N GLN A 203 10.11 17.34 21.09
CA GLN A 203 10.76 17.88 22.28
C GLN A 203 10.59 16.91 23.46
N PHE A 204 11.70 16.40 23.97
CA PHE A 204 11.76 15.65 25.22
C PHE A 204 11.93 16.62 26.40
N THR A 205 10.79 17.07 26.92
CA THR A 205 10.66 18.11 27.94
C THR A 205 11.55 17.91 29.18
N PRO A 206 11.70 16.70 29.77
CA PRO A 206 12.45 16.53 31.03
C PRO A 206 13.90 17.01 30.99
N TYR A 207 14.55 17.01 29.82
CA TYR A 207 15.93 17.47 29.64
C TYR A 207 16.09 18.59 28.61
N HIS A 208 14.99 19.18 28.14
CA HIS A 208 14.98 20.14 27.03
C HIS A 208 15.79 19.64 25.82
N TRP A 209 15.53 18.39 25.44
CA TRP A 209 16.15 17.76 24.27
C TRP A 209 15.22 17.78 23.06
N VAL A 210 15.81 17.80 21.87
CA VAL A 210 15.17 17.51 20.60
C VAL A 210 15.57 16.07 20.27
N ILE A 211 14.65 15.12 20.39
CA ILE A 211 14.85 13.75 19.91
C ILE A 211 14.29 13.70 18.49
N GLY A 212 15.09 13.24 17.53
CA GLY A 212 14.69 13.26 16.14
C GLY A 212 15.29 12.13 15.31
N SER A 213 14.71 12.00 14.11
CA SER A 213 15.19 11.13 13.06
C SER A 213 14.95 11.80 11.72
N GLY A 214 15.69 11.39 10.68
CA GLY A 214 15.33 11.74 9.32
C GLY A 214 15.89 10.74 8.32
N GLU A 215 15.25 10.68 7.17
CA GLU A 215 15.62 9.85 6.03
C GLU A 215 15.87 10.74 4.81
N TYR A 216 16.81 10.33 3.95
CA TYR A 216 17.14 11.07 2.74
C TYR A 216 16.07 10.83 1.68
N ILE A 217 15.59 11.90 1.04
CA ILE A 217 14.60 11.80 -0.03
C ILE A 217 15.14 10.87 -1.13
N ALA A 218 16.41 11.01 -1.51
CA ALA A 218 17.08 10.16 -2.48
C ALA A 218 17.01 8.64 -2.19
N ASN A 219 17.02 8.23 -0.91
CA ASN A 219 16.95 6.80 -0.54
C ASN A 219 15.57 6.20 -0.83
N VAL A 220 14.51 7.02 -0.71
CA VAL A 220 13.13 6.62 -0.98
C VAL A 220 12.80 6.86 -2.46
N GLU A 221 13.32 7.93 -3.05
CA GLU A 221 13.10 8.34 -4.43
C GLU A 221 13.53 7.26 -5.44
N ALA A 222 14.66 6.58 -5.25
CA ALA A 222 15.04 5.47 -6.14
C ALA A 222 14.01 4.31 -6.11
N SER A 223 13.48 3.97 -4.94
CA SER A 223 12.41 2.97 -4.78
C SER A 223 11.10 3.45 -5.38
N LEU A 224 10.78 4.74 -5.25
CA LEU A 224 9.60 5.37 -5.84
C LEU A 224 9.69 5.47 -7.36
N GLN A 225 10.85 5.80 -7.92
CA GLN A 225 11.11 5.80 -9.35
C GLN A 225 10.95 4.38 -9.91
N GLN A 226 11.44 3.35 -9.21
CA GLN A 226 11.23 1.96 -9.61
C GLN A 226 9.76 1.52 -9.53
N ARG A 227 9.03 1.95 -8.48
CA ARG A 227 7.57 1.73 -8.37
C ARG A 227 6.79 2.47 -9.47
N ALA A 228 7.16 3.71 -9.78
CA ALA A 228 6.59 4.51 -10.87
C ALA A 228 6.83 3.86 -12.23
N ILE A 229 8.05 3.41 -12.52
CA ILE A 229 8.41 2.64 -13.73
C ILE A 229 7.63 1.32 -13.80
N THR A 230 7.43 0.64 -12.67
CA THR A 230 6.62 -0.58 -12.58
C THR A 230 5.12 -0.32 -12.79
N LEU A 231 4.62 0.83 -12.37
CA LEU A 231 3.25 1.27 -12.63
C LEU A 231 3.07 1.63 -14.12
N LEU A 232 4.00 2.41 -14.67
CA LEU A 232 4.08 2.78 -16.09
C LEU A 232 4.15 1.56 -17.02
N SER A 233 4.88 0.50 -16.64
CA SER A 233 4.97 -0.74 -17.44
C SER A 233 3.75 -1.66 -17.30
N ARG A 234 2.93 -1.48 -16.27
CA ARG A 234 1.66 -2.22 -16.07
C ARG A 234 0.46 -1.52 -16.70
N MET A 235 0.50 -0.19 -16.81
CA MET A 235 -0.53 0.58 -17.50
C MET A 235 -0.56 0.22 -18.99
N HIS A 236 -1.64 -0.43 -19.41
CA HIS A 236 -1.89 -0.75 -20.81
C HIS A 236 -2.27 0.53 -21.58
N MET A 237 -1.25 1.28 -22.00
CA MET A 237 -1.37 2.27 -23.06
C MET A 237 -1.76 1.58 -24.37
N GLY A 238 -2.53 2.26 -25.23
CA GLY A 238 -3.35 1.70 -26.29
C GLY A 238 -2.68 0.71 -27.26
N ARG A 239 -3.51 -0.11 -27.92
CA ARG A 239 -3.06 -1.01 -29.00
C ARG A 239 -2.41 -0.22 -30.14
N ASP A 240 -1.31 -0.76 -30.64
CA ASP A 240 -0.62 -0.40 -31.89
C ASP A 240 -0.14 1.06 -31.99
N GLY A 241 0.97 1.36 -31.29
CA GLY A 241 1.84 2.51 -31.61
C GLY A 241 1.79 3.71 -30.68
N ASP A 242 1.32 3.57 -29.43
CA ASP A 242 1.46 4.59 -28.40
C ASP A 242 2.91 4.59 -27.83
N ASP A 243 3.77 5.46 -28.38
CA ASP A 243 5.20 5.61 -28.06
C ASP A 243 5.36 6.49 -26.80
N PHE A 244 5.62 5.85 -25.65
CA PHE A 244 5.75 6.53 -24.35
C PHE A 244 7.23 6.68 -23.95
N MET A 245 7.63 7.84 -23.44
CA MET A 245 9.02 8.10 -23.03
C MET A 245 9.09 9.00 -21.79
N VAL A 246 9.93 8.64 -20.82
CA VAL A 246 10.28 9.46 -19.65
C VAL A 246 11.78 9.71 -19.68
N VAL A 247 12.17 10.98 -19.58
CA VAL A 247 13.56 11.43 -19.56
C VAL A 247 13.75 12.36 -18.37
N ASP A 248 14.77 12.16 -17.54
CA ASP A 248 15.08 13.10 -16.46
C ASP A 248 15.72 14.41 -16.97
N GLU A 249 15.85 15.40 -16.09
CA GLU A 249 16.51 16.69 -16.41
C GLU A 249 17.96 16.55 -16.86
N GLN A 250 18.67 15.51 -16.44
CA GLN A 250 20.03 15.20 -16.87
C GLN A 250 20.04 14.63 -18.30
N GLY A 251 18.91 14.15 -18.80
CA GLY A 251 18.76 13.57 -20.12
C GLY A 251 18.98 12.06 -20.18
N VAL A 252 18.81 11.35 -19.06
CA VAL A 252 18.79 9.88 -18.99
C VAL A 252 17.36 9.40 -19.24
N LEU A 253 17.21 8.38 -20.10
CA LEU A 253 15.91 7.79 -20.41
C LEU A 253 15.49 6.88 -19.26
N GLN A 254 14.58 7.35 -18.41
CA GLN A 254 14.10 6.62 -17.22
C GLN A 254 13.10 5.52 -17.58
N PHE A 255 12.33 5.69 -18.65
CA PHE A 255 11.42 4.67 -19.19
C PHE A 255 11.19 4.90 -20.69
N TYR A 256 11.37 3.87 -21.52
CA TYR A 256 11.12 3.94 -22.96
C TYR A 256 10.76 2.55 -23.52
N PRO A 257 9.50 2.10 -23.41
CA PRO A 257 9.06 0.76 -23.82
C PRO A 257 9.34 0.38 -25.28
N ALA A 258 9.46 1.33 -26.21
CA ALA A 258 9.76 1.04 -27.61
C ALA A 258 11.23 0.66 -27.88
N ASP A 259 12.16 1.03 -27.01
CA ASP A 259 13.50 0.42 -26.96
C ASP A 259 14.00 0.33 -25.50
N PRO A 260 13.63 -0.76 -24.79
CA PRO A 260 14.03 -0.94 -23.39
C PRO A 260 15.55 -1.03 -23.19
N ALA A 261 16.34 -1.30 -24.23
CA ALA A 261 17.80 -1.35 -24.13
C ALA A 261 18.45 0.04 -23.96
N LEU A 262 17.67 1.11 -24.16
CA LEU A 262 18.06 2.50 -23.95
C LEU A 262 17.64 3.05 -22.57
N GLN A 263 16.85 2.29 -21.80
CA GLN A 263 16.51 2.66 -20.43
C GLN A 263 17.78 2.74 -19.56
N GLY A 264 17.88 3.77 -18.72
CA GLY A 264 19.07 4.11 -17.95
C GLY A 264 20.23 4.71 -18.75
N ARG A 265 20.08 4.95 -20.08
CA ARG A 265 21.14 5.59 -20.89
C ARG A 265 20.95 7.09 -21.03
N HIS A 266 22.05 7.81 -20.93
CA HIS A 266 22.13 9.25 -21.17
C HIS A 266 22.03 9.57 -22.68
N TYR A 267 21.26 10.60 -23.05
CA TYR A 267 20.93 10.95 -24.45
C TYR A 267 22.14 11.19 -25.37
N LEU A 268 23.29 11.58 -24.81
CA LEU A 268 24.55 11.74 -25.54
C LEU A 268 25.09 10.43 -26.15
N ALA A 269 24.72 9.28 -25.60
CA ALA A 269 25.12 7.95 -26.08
C ALA A 269 24.17 7.37 -27.14
N LEU A 270 23.12 8.12 -27.53
CA LEU A 270 22.14 7.71 -28.53
C LEU A 270 22.58 8.09 -29.95
N GLN A 271 21.98 7.44 -30.95
CA GLN A 271 22.21 7.80 -32.35
C GLN A 271 21.81 9.28 -32.62
N PRO A 272 22.43 9.96 -33.61
CA PRO A 272 22.26 11.42 -33.79
C PRO A 272 20.81 11.89 -33.93
N GLU A 273 19.97 11.09 -34.58
CA GLU A 273 18.55 11.38 -34.82
C GLU A 273 17.72 11.28 -33.52
N LEU A 274 17.89 10.19 -32.77
CA LEU A 274 17.23 10.01 -31.47
C LEU A 274 17.73 11.03 -30.42
N ARG A 275 19.03 11.35 -30.43
CA ARG A 275 19.63 12.39 -29.60
C ARG A 275 19.00 13.76 -29.85
N LYS A 276 18.71 14.10 -31.12
CA LYS A 276 18.00 15.34 -31.50
C LYS A 276 16.56 15.31 -31.00
N ARG A 277 15.85 14.19 -31.14
CA ARG A 277 14.47 14.01 -30.63
C ARG A 277 14.39 14.21 -29.10
N VAL A 278 15.31 13.62 -28.32
CA VAL A 278 15.34 13.79 -26.86
C VAL A 278 15.63 15.24 -26.46
N LEU A 279 16.51 15.95 -27.18
CA LEU A 279 16.76 17.38 -26.94
C LEU A 279 15.54 18.26 -27.24
N GLU A 280 14.82 17.98 -28.33
CA GLU A 280 13.58 18.70 -28.67
C GLU A 280 12.47 18.43 -27.63
N VAL A 281 12.34 17.18 -27.17
CA VAL A 281 11.46 16.78 -26.07
C VAL A 281 11.80 17.52 -24.77
N LEU A 282 13.06 17.58 -24.35
CA LEU A 282 13.46 18.26 -23.12
C LEU A 282 13.21 19.78 -23.18
N GLN A 283 13.33 20.38 -24.36
CA GLN A 283 12.96 21.79 -24.56
C GLN A 283 11.44 22.02 -24.56
N LEU A 284 10.67 21.09 -25.12
CA LEU A 284 9.21 21.15 -25.15
C LEU A 284 8.60 20.89 -23.76
N GLY A 285 9.11 19.91 -23.02
CA GLY A 285 8.65 19.56 -21.67
C GLY A 285 8.69 20.74 -20.70
N LYS A 286 9.73 21.59 -20.79
CA LYS A 286 9.87 22.84 -20.02
C LYS A 286 8.84 23.92 -20.35
N ARG A 287 8.08 23.76 -21.43
CA ARG A 287 6.99 24.69 -21.85
C ARG A 287 5.61 24.03 -21.83
N GLY A 288 5.56 22.70 -21.92
CA GLY A 288 4.35 21.92 -22.21
C GLY A 288 3.93 22.08 -23.68
N GLY A 289 3.46 21.00 -24.31
CA GLY A 289 2.77 21.10 -25.60
C GLY A 289 2.95 19.92 -26.53
N PHE A 290 2.55 20.13 -27.79
CA PHE A 290 2.56 19.13 -28.84
C PHE A 290 3.72 19.32 -29.82
N MET A 291 4.25 18.23 -30.35
CA MET A 291 5.17 18.22 -31.49
C MET A 291 4.85 17.08 -32.45
N GLU A 292 5.17 17.25 -33.73
CA GLU A 292 5.22 16.16 -34.68
C GLU A 292 6.68 15.83 -35.00
N TYR A 293 7.02 14.53 -35.03
CA TYR A 293 8.33 14.05 -35.45
C TYR A 293 8.19 12.83 -36.35
N ALA A 294 9.23 12.49 -37.11
CA ALA A 294 9.24 11.31 -37.97
C ALA A 294 10.35 10.34 -37.55
N VAL A 295 10.02 9.06 -37.39
CA VAL A 295 10.94 8.00 -36.96
C VAL A 295 11.29 7.12 -38.17
N PRO A 296 12.57 6.84 -38.44
CA PRO A 296 12.95 5.82 -39.42
C PRO A 296 12.54 4.43 -38.90
N GLU A 297 11.61 3.78 -39.59
CA GLU A 297 11.14 2.44 -39.24
C GLU A 297 11.99 1.36 -39.92
N ALA A 298 12.42 0.35 -39.16
CA ALA A 298 13.36 -0.67 -39.64
C ALA A 298 12.75 -1.52 -40.78
N GLY A 299 13.24 -1.31 -42.00
CA GLY A 299 12.75 -1.99 -43.21
C GLY A 299 11.81 -1.14 -44.09
N SER A 300 11.41 0.05 -43.63
CA SER A 300 10.63 1.01 -44.41
C SER A 300 11.53 2.05 -45.09
N ALA A 301 11.24 2.37 -46.36
CA ALA A 301 11.92 3.45 -47.09
C ALA A 301 11.35 4.85 -46.79
N LYS A 302 10.34 4.97 -45.92
CA LYS A 302 9.73 6.25 -45.51
C LYS A 302 9.65 6.35 -43.99
N PRO A 303 10.04 7.49 -43.39
CA PRO A 303 9.93 7.67 -41.96
C PRO A 303 8.46 7.81 -41.54
N VAL A 304 8.09 7.21 -40.42
CA VAL A 304 6.73 7.18 -39.86
C VAL A 304 6.51 8.42 -39.02
N ALA A 305 5.52 9.23 -39.38
CA ALA A 305 5.18 10.45 -38.64
C ALA A 305 4.41 10.11 -37.35
N HIS A 306 4.77 10.78 -36.26
CA HIS A 306 4.19 10.63 -34.92
C HIS A 306 3.72 12.00 -34.42
N LEU A 307 2.61 12.00 -33.69
CA LEU A 307 2.11 13.15 -32.94
C LEU A 307 2.41 12.89 -31.48
N ALA A 308 3.07 13.83 -30.80
CA ALA A 308 3.51 13.69 -29.43
C ALA A 308 3.04 14.87 -28.57
N TYR A 309 2.72 14.58 -27.31
CA TYR A 309 2.47 15.53 -26.24
C TYR A 309 3.55 15.35 -25.17
N ALA A 310 4.22 16.43 -24.78
CA ALA A 310 5.26 16.42 -23.76
C ALA A 310 4.92 17.38 -22.61
N ARG A 311 5.15 16.93 -21.38
CA ARG A 311 5.03 17.76 -20.17
C ARG A 311 6.10 17.43 -19.14
N HIS A 312 6.47 18.42 -18.35
CA HIS A 312 7.31 18.24 -17.17
C HIS A 312 6.48 17.76 -15.96
N LEU A 313 7.11 16.94 -15.12
CA LEU A 313 6.62 16.40 -13.86
C LEU A 313 7.44 17.03 -12.72
N PRO A 314 6.92 18.09 -12.07
CA PRO A 314 7.66 18.76 -10.99
C PRO A 314 7.89 17.81 -9.81
N GLY A 315 9.05 17.94 -9.15
CA GLY A 315 9.46 17.09 -8.04
C GLY A 315 10.13 15.80 -8.52
N TRP A 316 9.55 15.09 -9.49
CA TRP A 316 10.22 13.94 -10.13
C TRP A 316 11.38 14.36 -11.03
N GLU A 317 11.44 15.63 -11.44
CA GLU A 317 12.41 16.16 -12.40
C GLU A 317 12.44 15.39 -13.72
N TRP A 318 11.26 14.90 -14.11
CA TRP A 318 11.03 14.09 -15.30
C TRP A 318 10.31 14.90 -16.38
N THR A 319 10.70 14.70 -17.62
CA THR A 319 9.94 15.08 -18.82
C THR A 319 9.30 13.82 -19.37
N MET A 320 7.97 13.81 -19.39
CA MET A 320 7.16 12.72 -19.89
C MET A 320 6.63 13.06 -21.28
N VAL A 321 6.64 12.08 -22.17
CA VAL A 321 6.13 12.16 -23.53
C VAL A 321 5.18 11.00 -23.78
N THR A 322 3.98 11.32 -24.21
CA THR A 322 3.02 10.40 -24.81
C THR A 322 2.95 10.71 -26.30
N ALA A 323 3.22 9.76 -27.17
CA ALA A 323 3.11 9.94 -28.62
C ALA A 323 2.31 8.81 -29.26
N MET A 324 1.77 9.05 -30.45
CA MET A 324 1.07 8.05 -31.25
C MET A 324 1.41 8.19 -32.73
N HIS A 325 1.32 7.10 -33.47
CA HIS A 325 1.54 7.11 -34.92
C HIS A 325 0.47 7.97 -35.62
N ILE A 326 0.86 8.95 -36.45
CA ILE A 326 -0.10 9.71 -37.28
C ILE A 326 -0.78 8.77 -38.30
N GLN A 327 -0.13 7.65 -38.64
CA GLN A 327 -0.76 6.62 -39.44
C GLN A 327 -1.87 5.86 -38.69
N SER A 328 -1.79 5.64 -37.36
CA SER A 328 -2.90 5.03 -36.62
C SER A 328 -4.09 5.99 -36.47
N ILE A 329 -3.88 7.31 -36.43
CA ILE A 329 -4.95 8.31 -36.57
C ILE A 329 -5.64 8.20 -37.94
N ARG A 330 -4.88 7.99 -39.02
CA ARG A 330 -5.42 7.77 -40.37
C ARG A 330 -6.09 6.41 -40.53
N ASP A 331 -5.54 5.36 -39.96
CA ASP A 331 -6.12 4.02 -40.04
C ASP A 331 -7.39 3.94 -39.18
N GLY A 332 -7.42 4.66 -38.05
CA GLY A 332 -8.62 4.95 -37.27
C GLY A 332 -9.65 5.77 -38.05
N SER A 333 -9.25 6.74 -38.86
CA SER A 333 -10.16 7.49 -39.75
C SER A 333 -10.65 6.64 -40.94
N VAL A 334 -9.85 5.69 -41.42
CA VAL A 334 -10.25 4.66 -42.40
C VAL A 334 -11.20 3.65 -41.77
N GLN A 335 -10.96 3.21 -40.53
CA GLN A 335 -11.89 2.36 -39.78
C GLN A 335 -13.19 3.10 -39.47
N ALA A 336 -13.14 4.38 -39.08
CA ALA A 336 -14.33 5.21 -38.89
C ALA A 336 -15.11 5.39 -40.20
N ARG A 337 -14.43 5.56 -41.34
CA ARG A 337 -15.05 5.54 -42.68
C ARG A 337 -15.65 4.18 -43.02
N GLN A 338 -14.93 3.08 -42.81
CA GLN A 338 -15.44 1.72 -43.02
C GLN A 338 -16.61 1.39 -42.09
N GLN A 339 -16.60 1.90 -40.85
CA GLN A 339 -17.73 1.81 -39.92
C GLN A 339 -18.88 2.69 -40.36
N LEU A 340 -18.65 3.88 -40.93
CA LEU A 340 -19.68 4.74 -41.50
C LEU A 340 -20.29 4.10 -42.77
N ASP A 341 -19.47 3.50 -43.62
CA ASP A 341 -19.87 2.71 -44.80
C ASP A 341 -20.66 1.47 -44.36
N GLN A 342 -20.17 0.73 -43.37
CA GLN A 342 -20.89 -0.40 -42.78
C GLN A 342 -22.14 0.04 -42.01
N GLN A 343 -22.20 1.24 -41.44
CA GLN A 343 -23.40 1.79 -40.82
C GLN A 343 -24.40 2.28 -41.87
N LEU A 344 -23.94 2.80 -43.02
CA LEU A 344 -24.79 3.14 -44.14
C LEU A 344 -25.34 1.86 -44.79
N LEU A 345 -24.47 0.90 -45.13
CA LEU A 345 -24.87 -0.42 -45.61
C LEU A 345 -25.75 -1.13 -44.60
N ARG A 346 -25.42 -1.14 -43.30
CA ARG A 346 -26.33 -1.68 -42.27
C ARG A 346 -27.60 -0.88 -42.14
N ARG A 347 -27.65 0.44 -42.35
CA ARG A 347 -28.91 1.21 -42.31
C ARG A 347 -29.75 0.94 -43.55
N ILE A 348 -29.13 0.79 -44.72
CA ILE A 348 -29.77 0.37 -45.97
C ILE A 348 -30.31 -1.05 -45.79
N ASP A 349 -29.45 -1.99 -45.39
CA ASP A 349 -29.77 -3.38 -45.11
C ASP A 349 -30.77 -3.50 -43.96
N THR A 350 -30.72 -2.72 -42.89
CA THR A 350 -31.75 -2.77 -41.83
C THR A 350 -33.02 -2.06 -42.25
N THR A 351 -33.00 -1.06 -43.14
CA THR A 351 -34.24 -0.47 -43.66
C THR A 351 -34.91 -1.42 -44.63
N LEU A 352 -34.14 -2.04 -45.53
CA LEU A 352 -34.57 -3.07 -46.46
C LEU A 352 -34.94 -4.38 -45.74
N LEU A 353 -34.20 -4.78 -44.70
CA LEU A 353 -34.48 -5.95 -43.86
C LEU A 353 -35.64 -5.66 -42.93
N MET A 354 -35.73 -4.52 -42.24
CA MET A 354 -36.93 -4.19 -41.45
C MET A 354 -38.14 -4.02 -42.35
N THR A 355 -37.99 -3.58 -43.60
CA THR A 355 -39.07 -3.63 -44.60
C THR A 355 -39.38 -5.09 -44.95
N LEU A 356 -38.41 -5.88 -45.39
CA LEU A 356 -38.55 -7.31 -45.72
C LEU A 356 -39.00 -8.18 -44.54
N LEU A 357 -38.75 -7.78 -43.31
CA LEU A 357 -38.99 -8.49 -42.05
C LEU A 357 -40.21 -7.91 -41.34
N ALA A 358 -40.67 -6.70 -41.63
CA ALA A 358 -42.05 -6.29 -41.41
C ALA A 358 -42.97 -7.01 -42.43
N MET A 359 -42.55 -7.13 -43.69
CA MET A 359 -43.24 -7.92 -44.72
C MET A 359 -43.19 -9.42 -44.40
N ALA A 360 -42.04 -9.94 -44.00
CA ALA A 360 -41.85 -11.36 -43.69
C ALA A 360 -42.24 -11.72 -42.26
N SER A 361 -42.35 -10.80 -41.29
CA SER A 361 -43.08 -11.07 -40.05
C SER A 361 -44.58 -10.87 -40.25
N ALA A 362 -45.06 -9.97 -41.11
CA ALA A 362 -46.46 -10.04 -41.55
C ALA A 362 -46.78 -11.39 -42.21
N ALA A 363 -45.81 -12.03 -42.88
CA ALA A 363 -45.93 -13.38 -43.44
C ALA A 363 -45.56 -14.54 -42.48
N LEU A 364 -44.67 -14.32 -41.50
CA LEU A 364 -44.13 -15.36 -40.60
C LEU A 364 -44.73 -15.31 -39.20
N PHE A 365 -45.26 -14.18 -38.75
CA PHE A 365 -46.37 -14.17 -37.81
C PHE A 365 -47.59 -14.85 -38.44
N SER A 366 -47.79 -14.75 -39.77
CA SER A 366 -48.75 -15.62 -40.48
C SER A 366 -48.29 -17.09 -40.66
N TRP A 367 -47.13 -17.54 -40.11
CA TRP A 367 -46.58 -18.92 -40.27
C TRP A 367 -46.02 -19.62 -39.01
N PHE A 368 -45.42 -18.91 -38.06
CA PHE A 368 -44.81 -19.43 -36.84
C PHE A 368 -45.81 -19.47 -35.67
N PHE A 369 -46.83 -18.60 -35.76
CA PHE A 369 -48.19 -18.84 -35.26
C PHE A 369 -48.77 -20.21 -35.70
N VAL A 370 -48.08 -20.95 -36.58
CA VAL A 370 -48.40 -22.31 -37.03
C VAL A 370 -47.30 -23.36 -36.66
N ARG A 371 -46.21 -23.06 -35.89
CA ARG A 371 -45.08 -24.04 -35.71
C ARG A 371 -44.40 -24.26 -34.34
N TRP A 372 -44.25 -23.33 -33.39
CA TRP A 372 -43.17 -23.39 -32.35
C TRP A 372 -43.09 -24.54 -31.29
N MET A 373 -43.75 -25.69 -31.45
CA MET A 373 -43.59 -26.88 -30.59
C MET A 373 -42.29 -27.68 -30.91
N ASN A 374 -41.11 -27.25 -30.43
CA ASN A 374 -39.76 -27.79 -30.78
C ASN A 374 -38.83 -27.95 -29.51
N ALA A 375 -37.62 -28.54 -29.62
CA ALA A 375 -36.73 -28.90 -28.48
C ALA A 375 -35.20 -28.67 -28.72
N LEU A 376 -34.34 -28.90 -27.70
CA LEU A 376 -32.91 -28.50 -27.60
C LEU A 376 -32.05 -29.41 -26.68
N VAL A 377 -30.70 -29.50 -26.84
CA VAL A 377 -29.76 -30.14 -25.86
C VAL A 377 -28.28 -29.63 -25.92
N ALA A 378 -27.24 -30.37 -25.49
CA ALA A 378 -25.92 -29.88 -25.00
C ALA A 378 -24.65 -30.74 -25.34
N ARG A 379 -23.42 -30.17 -25.27
CA ARG A 379 -22.02 -30.74 -25.10
C ARG A 379 -20.92 -29.63 -25.15
N TYR A 380 -19.65 -29.90 -24.79
CA TYR A 380 -18.57 -28.90 -24.46
C TYR A 380 -17.12 -29.49 -24.49
N GLN A 381 -16.06 -28.66 -24.28
CA GLN A 381 -14.62 -28.98 -23.98
C GLN A 381 -13.76 -29.63 -25.13
N GLN A 382 -12.41 -29.58 -25.21
CA GLN A 382 -11.39 -29.72 -24.14
C GLN A 382 -9.90 -29.26 -24.41
N ASP A 383 -9.37 -29.18 -25.64
CA ASP A 383 -8.00 -29.73 -25.89
C ASP A 383 -6.68 -28.91 -25.79
N LEU A 384 -6.59 -27.59 -26.03
CA LEU A 384 -5.29 -26.98 -26.43
C LEU A 384 -4.65 -25.96 -25.45
N ARG A 385 -3.49 -26.32 -24.86
CA ARG A 385 -2.77 -25.52 -23.83
C ARG A 385 -1.25 -25.33 -23.97
N GLN A 386 -0.51 -26.18 -24.67
CA GLN A 386 0.93 -26.41 -24.39
C GLN A 386 1.88 -25.98 -25.52
N SER A 387 3.10 -25.48 -25.18
CA SER A 387 4.40 -25.72 -25.87
C SER A 387 5.33 -24.52 -26.22
N HIS A 388 4.96 -23.23 -26.05
CA HIS A 388 5.67 -22.14 -26.78
C HIS A 388 6.42 -21.06 -25.97
N ALA A 389 6.85 -21.34 -24.74
CA ALA A 389 7.85 -20.53 -24.03
C ALA A 389 9.30 -21.02 -24.28
N GLU A 390 10.27 -20.39 -23.62
CA GLU A 390 11.62 -20.90 -23.22
C GLU A 390 12.90 -20.45 -23.98
N LEU A 391 12.90 -20.19 -25.30
CA LEU A 391 14.19 -20.12 -26.04
C LEU A 391 14.99 -18.79 -26.00
N GLU A 392 14.39 -17.64 -25.66
CA GLU A 392 15.02 -16.32 -25.92
C GLU A 392 15.85 -15.74 -24.76
N ALA A 393 15.83 -16.33 -23.56
CA ALA A 393 16.38 -15.69 -22.36
C ALA A 393 17.92 -15.75 -22.25
N SER A 394 18.56 -16.84 -22.64
CA SER A 394 19.96 -17.14 -22.25
C SER A 394 21.05 -16.33 -22.99
N ALA A 395 20.71 -15.56 -24.02
CA ALA A 395 21.71 -14.92 -24.89
C ALA A 395 22.31 -13.61 -24.31
N ARG A 396 21.66 -12.96 -23.35
CA ARG A 396 22.07 -11.63 -22.83
C ARG A 396 23.13 -11.68 -21.73
N GLU A 397 23.25 -12.80 -21.02
CA GLU A 397 24.05 -12.90 -19.80
C GLU A 397 25.57 -12.92 -20.06
N LEU A 398 25.99 -13.53 -21.18
CA LEU A 398 27.41 -13.73 -21.52
C LEU A 398 28.21 -12.44 -21.83
N GLN A 399 27.54 -11.35 -22.22
CA GLN A 399 28.24 -10.10 -22.56
C GLN A 399 28.72 -9.30 -21.34
N LEU A 400 28.08 -9.48 -20.17
CA LEU A 400 28.35 -8.66 -18.98
C LEU A 400 29.61 -9.10 -18.23
N SER A 401 29.84 -10.41 -18.13
CA SER A 401 30.99 -11.01 -17.42
C SER A 401 32.35 -10.52 -17.94
N ARG A 402 32.49 -10.38 -19.26
CA ARG A 402 33.76 -10.00 -19.90
C ARG A 402 34.18 -8.55 -19.62
N PHE A 403 33.23 -7.66 -19.35
CA PHE A 403 33.50 -6.24 -19.08
C PHE A 403 34.15 -6.01 -17.70
N MET A 404 33.85 -6.87 -16.73
CA MET A 404 34.29 -6.75 -15.33
C MET A 404 35.80 -6.99 -15.15
N ILE A 405 36.37 -7.97 -15.87
CA ILE A 405 37.75 -8.44 -15.64
C ILE A 405 38.79 -7.44 -16.20
N ASP A 406 38.49 -6.81 -17.33
CA ASP A 406 39.40 -5.86 -18.01
C ASP A 406 39.66 -4.56 -17.21
N HIS A 407 38.87 -4.27 -16.16
CA HIS A 407 38.94 -3.05 -15.36
C HIS A 407 39.46 -3.23 -13.92
N ALA A 408 39.91 -4.44 -13.54
CA ALA A 408 40.42 -4.70 -12.18
C ALA A 408 41.80 -4.06 -11.91
N THR A 409 42.02 -3.60 -10.68
CA THR A 409 43.22 -2.84 -10.24
C THR A 409 44.41 -3.70 -9.80
N ASP A 410 44.17 -4.89 -9.25
CA ASP A 410 45.24 -5.87 -8.98
C ASP A 410 45.78 -6.39 -10.33
N LEU A 411 47.07 -6.72 -10.43
CA LEU A 411 47.63 -7.25 -11.68
C LEU A 411 47.16 -8.70 -11.87
N VAL A 412 46.28 -8.97 -12.84
CA VAL A 412 45.74 -10.31 -13.10
C VAL A 412 46.27 -10.84 -14.43
N ALA A 413 46.84 -12.04 -14.44
CA ALA A 413 47.32 -12.69 -15.66
C ALA A 413 47.04 -14.20 -15.64
N LEU A 414 46.71 -14.78 -16.80
CA LEU A 414 46.43 -16.20 -17.00
C LEU A 414 47.49 -16.83 -17.91
N GLN A 415 47.88 -18.06 -17.62
CA GLN A 415 48.85 -18.87 -18.34
C GLN A 415 48.25 -20.26 -18.62
N ALA A 416 48.39 -20.81 -19.82
CA ALA A 416 47.95 -22.18 -20.14
C ALA A 416 49.01 -23.22 -19.73
N ALA A 417 48.63 -24.49 -19.70
CA ALA A 417 49.53 -25.63 -19.43
C ALA A 417 50.75 -25.73 -20.39
N ASP A 418 50.70 -25.11 -21.58
CA ASP A 418 51.85 -24.96 -22.50
C ASP A 418 52.86 -23.86 -22.06
N GLY A 419 52.56 -23.16 -20.97
CA GLY A 419 53.32 -22.03 -20.43
C GLY A 419 53.10 -20.69 -21.14
N ARG A 420 52.17 -20.60 -22.10
CA ARG A 420 51.84 -19.34 -22.81
C ARG A 420 50.90 -18.47 -21.98
N LEU A 421 51.17 -17.16 -21.94
CA LEU A 421 50.25 -16.20 -21.31
C LEU A 421 49.01 -16.04 -22.21
N VAL A 422 47.84 -16.39 -21.68
CA VAL A 422 46.55 -16.44 -22.40
C VAL A 422 45.78 -15.14 -22.27
N TYR A 423 45.83 -14.53 -21.10
CA TYR A 423 45.15 -13.27 -20.79
C TYR A 423 46.00 -12.48 -19.78
N ALA A 424 45.90 -11.16 -19.83
CA ALA A 424 46.40 -10.25 -18.80
C ALA A 424 45.45 -9.05 -18.77
N ASN A 425 45.00 -8.67 -17.58
CA ASN A 425 44.13 -7.51 -17.43
C ASN A 425 44.90 -6.22 -17.70
N ARG A 426 44.18 -5.10 -17.77
CA ARG A 426 44.76 -3.81 -18.13
C ARG A 426 45.82 -3.34 -17.12
N ALA A 427 45.60 -3.54 -15.82
CA ALA A 427 46.58 -3.24 -14.77
C ALA A 427 47.90 -4.01 -14.94
N ALA A 428 47.86 -5.28 -15.36
CA ALA A 428 49.07 -6.07 -15.62
C ALA A 428 49.83 -5.61 -16.88
N LEU A 429 49.13 -5.05 -17.88
CA LEU A 429 49.72 -4.56 -19.14
C LEU A 429 50.31 -3.14 -19.00
N ASP A 430 49.63 -2.25 -18.28
CA ASP A 430 50.02 -0.84 -18.15
C ASP A 430 51.32 -0.65 -17.32
N CYS A 431 51.70 -1.61 -16.47
CA CYS A 431 52.89 -1.51 -15.62
C CYS A 431 54.24 -1.66 -16.37
N LEU A 432 54.29 -2.33 -17.53
CA LEU A 432 55.55 -2.77 -18.17
C LEU A 432 55.70 -2.50 -19.68
N GLY A 433 54.71 -1.89 -20.34
CA GLY A 433 54.82 -1.50 -21.76
C GLY A 433 54.61 -2.65 -22.75
N SER A 434 54.23 -2.31 -23.99
CA SER A 434 53.65 -3.25 -24.96
C SER A 434 54.66 -4.06 -25.81
N GLU A 435 55.95 -3.98 -25.53
CA GLU A 435 56.98 -4.76 -26.24
C GLU A 435 57.15 -6.19 -25.67
N ALA A 436 57.65 -7.11 -26.50
CA ALA A 436 57.67 -8.54 -26.21
C ALA A 436 58.46 -8.91 -24.94
N GLU A 437 59.48 -8.11 -24.58
CA GLU A 437 60.31 -8.32 -23.39
C GLU A 437 59.51 -8.15 -22.08
N GLY A 438 58.60 -7.17 -22.01
CA GLY A 438 57.79 -6.90 -20.81
C GLY A 438 56.87 -8.07 -20.44
N ARG A 439 56.25 -8.71 -21.44
CA ARG A 439 55.45 -9.94 -21.25
C ARG A 439 56.30 -11.13 -20.78
N GLN A 440 57.54 -11.22 -21.25
CA GLN A 440 58.47 -12.27 -20.84
C GLN A 440 58.95 -12.06 -19.39
N GLN A 441 59.09 -10.81 -18.95
CA GLN A 441 59.44 -10.44 -17.58
C GLN A 441 58.29 -10.65 -16.59
N LEU A 442 57.04 -10.32 -16.96
CA LEU A 442 55.82 -10.70 -16.22
C LEU A 442 55.71 -12.22 -16.05
N LYS A 443 55.89 -12.99 -17.13
CA LYS A 443 55.93 -14.47 -17.05
C LYS A 443 57.03 -14.94 -16.08
N LYS A 444 58.23 -14.37 -16.16
CA LYS A 444 59.37 -14.80 -15.33
C LYS A 444 59.27 -14.41 -13.85
N GLN A 445 58.55 -13.34 -13.51
CA GLN A 445 58.42 -12.87 -12.12
C GLN A 445 57.09 -13.19 -11.44
N LEU A 446 55.96 -13.23 -12.17
CA LEU A 446 54.67 -13.60 -11.58
C LEU A 446 54.43 -15.12 -11.59
N PHE A 447 55.08 -15.87 -12.48
CA PHE A 447 55.00 -17.33 -12.58
C PHE A 447 56.40 -17.98 -12.36
N ALA A 448 57.21 -17.37 -11.50
CA ALA A 448 58.61 -17.73 -11.28
C ALA A 448 58.85 -19.15 -10.70
N PRO A 449 58.06 -19.63 -9.71
CA PRO A 449 58.32 -20.94 -9.10
C PRO A 449 57.62 -22.05 -9.90
N ALA A 450 58.39 -23.06 -10.32
CA ALA A 450 57.91 -24.19 -11.11
C ALA A 450 57.78 -25.47 -10.27
N GLY A 451 56.74 -26.27 -10.53
CA GLY A 451 56.50 -27.53 -9.82
C GLY A 451 55.88 -27.38 -8.42
N VAL A 452 55.36 -26.20 -8.08
CA VAL A 452 54.63 -25.93 -6.83
C VAL A 452 53.16 -26.31 -6.94
N SER A 453 52.61 -26.83 -5.84
CA SER A 453 51.16 -27.03 -5.68
C SER A 453 50.44 -25.69 -5.73
N LEU A 454 49.32 -25.64 -6.45
CA LEU A 454 48.51 -24.43 -6.62
C LEU A 454 47.26 -24.51 -5.71
N PRO A 455 46.78 -23.39 -5.15
CA PRO A 455 47.33 -22.04 -5.29
C PRO A 455 48.65 -21.82 -4.54
N HIS A 456 49.51 -20.95 -5.09
CA HIS A 456 50.84 -20.64 -4.55
C HIS A 456 51.09 -19.13 -4.52
N THR A 457 51.21 -18.57 -3.31
CA THR A 457 51.48 -17.15 -3.10
C THR A 457 52.94 -16.92 -2.72
N PHE A 458 53.57 -15.90 -3.32
CA PHE A 458 54.95 -15.51 -3.02
C PHE A 458 55.14 -13.99 -3.14
N GLU A 459 55.98 -13.42 -2.27
CA GLU A 459 56.39 -12.02 -2.38
C GLU A 459 57.51 -11.85 -3.41
N THR A 460 57.40 -10.85 -4.29
CA THR A 460 58.42 -10.50 -5.28
C THR A 460 58.54 -8.99 -5.42
N ARG A 461 59.65 -8.52 -6.01
CA ARG A 461 59.85 -7.10 -6.30
C ARG A 461 59.80 -6.88 -7.81
N LEU A 462 58.65 -6.38 -8.27
CA LEU A 462 58.45 -6.03 -9.67
C LEU A 462 59.04 -4.64 -9.93
N GLN A 463 59.90 -4.55 -10.93
CA GLN A 463 60.33 -3.26 -11.47
C GLN A 463 59.27 -2.80 -12.47
N CYS A 464 58.41 -1.89 -12.04
CA CYS A 464 57.43 -1.22 -12.89
C CYS A 464 58.09 0.02 -13.54
N HIS A 465 57.46 0.66 -14.54
CA HIS A 465 58.01 1.89 -15.13
C HIS A 465 58.19 3.04 -14.11
N GLN A 466 57.49 2.97 -12.96
CA GLN A 466 57.43 4.01 -11.92
C GLN A 466 58.26 3.69 -10.66
N GLY A 467 58.90 2.51 -10.56
CA GLY A 467 59.74 2.14 -9.41
C GLY A 467 59.65 0.67 -8.99
N HIS A 468 60.26 0.36 -7.84
CA HIS A 468 60.16 -0.95 -7.19
C HIS A 468 58.85 -1.05 -6.40
N LEU A 469 57.98 -1.97 -6.77
CA LEU A 469 56.80 -2.37 -5.97
C LEU A 469 57.14 -3.63 -5.17
N HIS A 470 56.76 -3.67 -3.89
CA HIS A 470 56.78 -4.90 -3.10
C HIS A 470 55.46 -5.62 -3.32
N LEU A 471 55.44 -6.61 -4.22
CA LEU A 471 54.21 -7.32 -4.58
C LEU A 471 54.09 -8.65 -3.85
N GLU A 472 52.89 -8.94 -3.35
CA GLU A 472 52.43 -10.28 -3.02
C GLU A 472 51.70 -10.86 -4.25
N VAL A 473 52.18 -11.99 -4.77
CA VAL A 473 51.69 -12.61 -6.02
C VAL A 473 51.08 -13.97 -5.71
N THR A 474 49.80 -14.17 -6.00
CA THR A 474 49.08 -15.43 -5.83
C THR A 474 48.83 -16.11 -7.17
N LEU A 475 49.44 -17.28 -7.38
CA LEU A 475 49.12 -18.19 -8.48
C LEU A 475 47.97 -19.11 -8.06
N THR A 476 47.03 -19.40 -8.96
CA THR A 476 45.90 -20.33 -8.75
C THR A 476 45.75 -21.23 -9.97
N GLY A 477 45.42 -22.52 -9.78
CA GLY A 477 45.05 -23.41 -10.87
C GLY A 477 43.56 -23.28 -11.18
N ILE A 478 43.18 -23.19 -12.45
CA ILE A 478 41.79 -23.04 -12.91
C ILE A 478 41.55 -24.00 -14.08
N ASP A 479 40.64 -24.94 -13.91
CA ASP A 479 40.21 -25.86 -14.97
C ASP A 479 38.90 -25.38 -15.59
N TYR A 480 38.88 -25.27 -16.93
CA TYR A 480 37.70 -24.80 -17.67
C TYR A 480 37.50 -25.64 -18.94
N HIS A 481 36.34 -26.30 -19.05
CA HIS A 481 35.99 -27.26 -20.13
C HIS A 481 37.04 -28.37 -20.43
N GLY A 482 37.91 -28.69 -19.46
CA GLY A 482 38.93 -29.73 -19.58
C GLY A 482 40.35 -29.22 -19.88
N ASP A 483 40.52 -27.92 -20.16
CA ASP A 483 41.82 -27.27 -20.23
C ASP A 483 42.19 -26.65 -18.87
N SER A 484 43.48 -26.75 -18.50
CA SER A 484 44.01 -26.26 -17.22
C SER A 484 44.88 -25.01 -17.40
N TYR A 485 44.64 -24.01 -16.55
CA TYR A 485 45.28 -22.69 -16.57
C TYR A 485 45.86 -22.31 -15.19
N LEU A 486 46.88 -21.46 -15.17
CA LEU A 486 47.38 -20.77 -13.98
C LEU A 486 46.94 -19.30 -14.03
N CYS A 487 46.26 -18.79 -13.01
CA CYS A 487 46.00 -17.36 -12.83
C CYS A 487 46.90 -16.77 -11.74
N ALA A 488 47.77 -15.83 -12.11
CA ALA A 488 48.47 -14.94 -11.20
C ALA A 488 47.61 -13.72 -10.86
N THR A 489 47.51 -13.35 -9.59
CA THR A 489 46.99 -12.07 -9.11
C THR A 489 48.05 -11.41 -8.23
N ALA A 490 48.41 -10.15 -8.45
CA ALA A 490 49.46 -9.48 -7.68
C ALA A 490 49.04 -8.13 -7.10
N ARG A 491 49.40 -7.91 -5.82
CA ARG A 491 48.99 -6.78 -4.97
C ARG A 491 50.19 -6.14 -4.29
N ASP A 492 50.23 -4.81 -4.20
CA ASP A 492 51.30 -4.08 -3.51
C ASP A 492 51.12 -4.10 -1.98
N ILE A 493 52.16 -4.53 -1.27
CA ILE A 493 52.25 -4.67 0.19
C ILE A 493 53.38 -3.81 0.80
N SER A 494 53.75 -2.71 0.12
CA SER A 494 54.72 -1.71 0.62
C SER A 494 54.37 -1.12 2.00
N GLN A 495 53.15 -1.36 2.52
CA GLN A 495 52.79 -1.18 3.94
C GLN A 495 53.79 -1.80 4.94
N ARG A 496 54.56 -2.83 4.54
CA ARG A 496 55.50 -3.54 5.44
C ARG A 496 56.53 -2.61 6.11
N HIS A 497 56.80 -1.43 5.56
CA HIS A 497 57.67 -0.42 6.17
C HIS A 497 57.02 0.44 7.27
N HIS A 498 55.69 0.38 7.49
CA HIS A 498 54.99 1.14 8.54
C HIS A 498 55.07 0.50 9.95
N ALA A 499 55.55 -0.74 10.06
CA ALA A 499 55.61 -1.50 11.32
C ALA A 499 56.47 -0.84 12.41
N ASP A 500 57.54 -0.15 12.02
CA ASP A 500 58.56 0.45 12.93
C ASP A 500 57.98 1.52 13.88
N ARG A 501 56.79 2.04 13.56
CA ARG A 501 56.09 3.07 14.35
C ARG A 501 55.17 2.49 15.44
N GLN A 502 54.78 1.21 15.34
CA GLN A 502 53.82 0.57 16.25
C GLN A 502 54.42 0.27 17.63
N GLN A 503 55.73 0.02 17.71
CA GLN A 503 56.39 -0.53 18.89
C GLN A 503 56.35 0.38 20.13
N ARG A 504 56.27 1.71 19.96
CA ARG A 504 56.17 2.69 21.08
C ARG A 504 54.76 2.90 21.62
N LEU A 505 53.73 2.53 20.86
CA LEU A 505 52.33 2.61 21.31
C LEU A 505 51.98 1.46 22.26
N ALA A 506 52.46 0.25 21.97
CA ALA A 506 52.15 -0.98 22.71
C ALA A 506 52.38 -0.86 24.24
N ALA A 507 53.50 -0.29 24.67
CA ALA A 507 53.84 -0.19 26.10
C ALA A 507 52.90 0.72 26.90
N LYS A 508 52.28 1.72 26.26
CA LYS A 508 51.35 2.65 26.92
C LYS A 508 49.92 2.10 26.95
N VAL A 509 49.56 1.29 25.96
CA VAL A 509 48.28 0.58 25.87
C VAL A 509 48.12 -0.45 27.00
N PHE A 510 49.19 -1.16 27.39
CA PHE A 510 49.15 -2.18 28.45
C PHE A 510 48.62 -1.65 29.80
N GLU A 511 49.19 -0.54 30.28
CA GLU A 511 48.87 0.10 31.56
C GLU A 511 47.52 0.83 31.58
N SER A 512 47.12 1.42 30.44
CA SER A 512 45.87 2.19 30.34
C SER A 512 44.70 1.40 29.76
N SER A 513 44.82 0.08 29.61
CA SER A 513 43.73 -0.76 29.12
C SER A 513 42.62 -0.89 30.17
N ASN A 514 41.37 -0.78 29.72
CA ASN A 514 40.19 -1.14 30.52
C ASN A 514 39.93 -2.66 30.53
N GLU A 515 40.58 -3.42 29.65
CA GLU A 515 40.55 -4.88 29.66
C GLU A 515 41.63 -5.42 30.62
N ALA A 516 41.30 -6.47 31.37
CA ALA A 516 42.26 -7.16 32.22
C ALA A 516 43.33 -7.83 31.37
N ILE A 517 44.59 -7.54 31.64
CA ILE A 517 45.73 -8.21 31.01
C ILE A 517 46.48 -8.98 32.09
N LEU A 518 46.81 -10.23 31.79
CA LEU A 518 47.57 -11.14 32.62
C LEU A 518 48.64 -11.80 31.76
N ILE A 519 49.90 -11.70 32.18
CA ILE A 519 51.04 -12.37 31.53
C ILE A 519 51.53 -13.46 32.47
N THR A 520 51.76 -14.66 31.95
CA THR A 520 52.38 -15.78 32.67
C THR A 520 53.69 -16.21 32.02
N ASP A 521 54.49 -17.00 32.74
CA ASP A 521 55.62 -17.75 32.18
C ASP A 521 55.17 -19.02 31.42
N ALA A 522 56.14 -19.83 30.99
CA ALA A 522 55.91 -21.11 30.34
C ALA A 522 55.24 -22.17 31.24
N ASP A 523 55.44 -22.09 32.56
CA ASP A 523 54.81 -22.96 33.57
C ASP A 523 53.43 -22.41 34.02
N ASN A 524 52.90 -21.43 33.30
CA ASN A 524 51.63 -20.76 33.53
C ASN A 524 51.53 -20.05 34.90
N ARG A 525 52.65 -19.55 35.42
CA ARG A 525 52.70 -18.69 36.62
C ARG A 525 52.64 -17.23 36.23
N ILE A 526 51.77 -16.47 36.88
CA ILE A 526 51.52 -15.05 36.61
C ILE A 526 52.78 -14.23 36.92
N LEU A 527 53.30 -13.53 35.92
CA LEU A 527 54.47 -12.66 35.98
C LEU A 527 54.11 -11.17 36.06
N ALA A 528 52.96 -10.78 35.51
CA ALA A 528 52.45 -9.42 35.55
C ALA A 528 50.93 -9.42 35.34
N VAL A 529 50.23 -8.48 35.97
CA VAL A 529 48.85 -8.14 35.63
C VAL A 529 48.71 -6.63 35.50
N ASN A 530 47.78 -6.15 34.67
CA ASN A 530 47.48 -4.72 34.62
C ASN A 530 46.42 -4.32 35.66
N ARG A 531 46.18 -3.02 35.81
CA ARG A 531 45.21 -2.48 36.77
C ARG A 531 43.78 -3.00 36.59
N ALA A 532 43.34 -3.26 35.36
CA ALA A 532 41.98 -3.73 35.08
C ALA A 532 41.73 -5.15 35.58
N PHE A 533 42.76 -6.02 35.58
CA PHE A 533 42.69 -7.36 36.18
C PHE A 533 42.24 -7.31 37.65
N SER A 534 42.85 -6.43 38.44
CA SER A 534 42.53 -6.32 39.87
C SER A 534 41.15 -5.75 40.13
N LEU A 535 40.67 -4.83 39.28
CA LEU A 535 39.31 -4.28 39.35
C LEU A 535 38.23 -5.32 39.01
N ILE A 536 38.44 -6.14 37.98
CA ILE A 536 37.46 -7.14 37.52
C ILE A 536 37.41 -8.37 38.45
N THR A 537 38.58 -8.88 38.86
CA THR A 537 38.66 -10.13 39.64
C THR A 537 38.59 -9.92 41.16
N GLY A 538 38.91 -8.71 41.63
CA GLY A 538 39.04 -8.36 43.05
C GLY A 538 40.35 -8.82 43.71
N PHE A 539 41.33 -9.33 42.96
CA PHE A 539 42.65 -9.71 43.47
C PHE A 539 43.71 -8.66 43.16
N ASP A 540 44.49 -8.24 44.16
CA ASP A 540 45.62 -7.33 43.94
C ASP A 540 46.79 -8.05 43.26
N GLU A 541 47.59 -7.32 42.47
CA GLU A 541 48.76 -7.88 41.74
C GLU A 541 49.66 -8.72 42.66
N GLN A 542 49.98 -8.20 43.85
CA GLN A 542 50.84 -8.89 44.83
C GLN A 542 50.27 -10.21 45.36
N GLU A 543 48.96 -10.43 45.25
CA GLU A 543 48.30 -11.69 45.64
C GLU A 543 48.37 -12.75 44.54
N VAL A 544 48.50 -12.34 43.28
CA VAL A 544 48.46 -13.23 42.10
C VAL A 544 49.82 -13.51 41.47
N LEU A 545 50.83 -12.65 41.66
CA LEU A 545 52.18 -12.91 41.16
C LEU A 545 52.72 -14.27 41.66
N GLY A 546 53.20 -15.09 40.73
CA GLY A 546 53.68 -16.45 40.96
C GLY A 546 52.60 -17.53 41.09
N GLN A 547 51.32 -17.17 41.19
CA GLN A 547 50.17 -18.08 41.19
C GLN A 547 49.79 -18.51 39.76
N THR A 548 48.85 -19.44 39.61
CA THR A 548 48.33 -19.86 38.30
C THR A 548 46.89 -19.35 38.09
N PRO A 549 46.46 -19.05 36.84
CA PRO A 549 45.10 -18.58 36.53
C PRO A 549 43.95 -19.49 37.00
N ALA A 550 44.23 -20.74 37.37
CA ALA A 550 43.25 -21.67 37.94
C ALA A 550 42.55 -21.14 39.21
N LEU A 551 43.13 -20.14 39.90
CA LEU A 551 42.47 -19.43 41.02
C LEU A 551 41.13 -18.79 40.64
N LEU A 552 40.91 -18.45 39.37
CA LEU A 552 39.69 -17.83 38.85
C LEU A 552 38.62 -18.85 38.42
N ALA A 553 38.91 -20.16 38.34
CA ALA A 553 38.03 -21.13 37.68
C ALA A 553 36.66 -21.30 38.39
N SER A 554 35.56 -20.99 37.70
CA SER A 554 34.20 -21.07 38.30
C SER A 554 33.72 -22.48 38.63
N GLY A 555 34.13 -23.47 37.83
CA GLY A 555 33.62 -24.85 37.86
C GLY A 555 32.39 -25.10 36.96
N GLN A 556 31.93 -24.12 36.17
CA GLN A 556 30.83 -24.34 35.21
C GLN A 556 31.26 -25.08 33.92
N HIS A 557 32.56 -25.04 33.59
CA HIS A 557 33.14 -25.73 32.42
C HIS A 557 33.74 -27.07 32.81
N ASP A 558 33.58 -28.07 31.95
CA ASP A 558 34.07 -29.43 32.17
C ASP A 558 35.57 -29.59 31.92
N GLY A 559 36.14 -30.72 32.35
CA GLY A 559 37.56 -31.04 32.13
C GLY A 559 37.92 -31.12 30.64
N ASP A 560 36.96 -31.49 29.79
CA ASP A 560 37.15 -31.60 28.33
C ASP A 560 37.21 -30.22 27.66
N PHE A 561 36.53 -29.20 28.18
CA PHE A 561 36.65 -27.81 27.75
C PHE A 561 38.06 -27.29 28.02
N TYR A 562 38.55 -27.41 29.27
CA TYR A 562 39.91 -26.99 29.59
C TYR A 562 40.97 -27.80 28.84
N THR A 563 40.76 -29.10 28.67
CA THR A 563 41.66 -29.94 27.85
C THR A 563 41.68 -29.46 26.40
N ARG A 564 40.51 -29.16 25.79
CA ARG A 564 40.43 -28.58 24.43
C ARG A 564 41.04 -27.17 24.34
N MET A 565 40.93 -26.35 25.38
CA MET A 565 41.57 -25.04 25.46
C MET A 565 43.10 -25.17 25.46
N TRP A 566 43.66 -25.99 26.35
CA TRP A 566 45.10 -26.24 26.42
C TRP A 566 45.63 -26.97 25.17
N ASP A 567 44.87 -27.90 24.59
CA ASP A 567 45.16 -28.49 23.29
C ASP A 567 45.19 -27.44 22.17
N SER A 568 44.25 -26.47 22.17
CA SER A 568 44.24 -25.37 21.19
C SER A 568 45.46 -24.48 21.37
N LEU A 569 45.84 -24.14 22.61
CA LEU A 569 47.04 -23.35 22.90
C LEU A 569 48.31 -24.10 22.46
N ALA A 570 48.43 -25.38 22.78
CA ALA A 570 49.57 -26.22 22.38
C ALA A 570 49.65 -26.46 20.86
N LYS A 571 48.51 -26.55 20.16
CA LYS A 571 48.45 -26.85 18.70
C LYS A 571 48.42 -25.62 17.81
N ARG A 572 47.95 -24.46 18.31
CA ARG A 572 47.67 -23.25 17.52
C ARG A 572 48.30 -21.97 18.07
N GLY A 573 48.89 -22.01 19.27
CA GLY A 573 49.48 -20.83 19.92
C GLY A 573 48.48 -19.76 20.37
N GLN A 574 47.17 -20.01 20.23
CA GLN A 574 46.12 -19.09 20.67
C GLN A 574 44.82 -19.83 21.00
N TRP A 575 44.03 -19.22 21.88
CA TRP A 575 42.66 -19.59 22.19
C TRP A 575 41.86 -18.33 22.49
N SER A 576 40.65 -18.23 21.96
CA SER A 576 39.69 -17.19 22.32
C SER A 576 38.32 -17.82 22.54
N GLY A 577 37.60 -17.30 23.53
CA GLY A 577 36.26 -17.78 23.82
C GLY A 577 35.66 -17.17 25.08
N GLU A 578 34.36 -17.36 25.23
CA GLU A 578 33.68 -17.09 26.49
C GLU A 578 34.04 -18.17 27.51
N ILE A 579 34.42 -17.74 28.71
CA ILE A 579 34.60 -18.60 29.87
C ILE A 579 33.83 -18.02 31.05
N TRP A 580 33.42 -18.89 31.97
CA TRP A 580 32.84 -18.47 33.23
C TRP A 580 33.90 -18.59 34.30
N ASN A 581 34.28 -17.47 34.90
CA ASN A 581 35.23 -17.38 36.00
C ASN A 581 34.53 -16.92 37.28
N ARG A 582 35.29 -16.83 38.37
CA ARG A 582 34.79 -16.49 39.70
C ARG A 582 35.70 -15.45 40.34
N ARG A 583 35.11 -14.34 40.81
CA ARG A 583 35.84 -13.27 41.51
C ARG A 583 36.23 -13.72 42.93
N LYS A 584 37.08 -12.94 43.60
CA LYS A 584 37.52 -13.17 44.99
C LYS A 584 36.37 -13.29 46.00
N ASN A 585 35.21 -12.67 45.72
CA ASN A 585 34.00 -12.71 46.57
C ASN A 585 33.17 -14.01 46.41
N GLY A 586 33.46 -14.87 45.43
CA GLY A 586 32.71 -16.10 45.13
C GLY A 586 31.67 -15.99 44.01
N GLU A 587 31.42 -14.80 43.49
CA GLU A 587 30.50 -14.52 42.37
C GLU A 587 31.04 -15.09 41.05
N ALA A 588 30.22 -15.84 40.33
CA ALA A 588 30.54 -16.34 39.00
C ALA A 588 30.12 -15.32 37.93
N PHE A 589 31.02 -15.02 37.00
CA PHE A 589 30.82 -14.02 35.94
C PHE A 589 31.30 -14.57 34.58
N PRO A 590 30.60 -14.26 33.47
CA PRO A 590 31.12 -14.52 32.13
C PRO A 590 32.19 -13.48 31.78
N GLU A 591 33.31 -13.94 31.26
CA GLU A 591 34.34 -13.11 30.63
C GLU A 591 34.58 -13.57 29.19
N TRP A 592 34.91 -12.63 28.32
CA TRP A 592 35.49 -12.97 27.03
C TRP A 592 37.02 -13.02 27.19
N LEU A 593 37.60 -14.20 27.07
CA LEU A 593 39.02 -14.46 27.33
C LEU A 593 39.76 -14.80 26.04
N ASN A 594 40.84 -14.07 25.76
CA ASN A 594 41.78 -14.30 24.67
C ASN A 594 43.15 -14.65 25.27
N ILE A 595 43.66 -15.86 25.06
CA ILE A 595 44.99 -16.31 25.48
C ILE A 595 45.86 -16.49 24.24
N SER A 596 47.02 -15.84 24.22
CA SER A 596 48.06 -15.98 23.20
C SER A 596 49.34 -16.53 23.80
N VAL A 597 49.94 -17.55 23.16
CA VAL A 597 51.21 -18.15 23.56
C VAL A 597 52.35 -17.42 22.86
N LEU A 598 53.34 -16.94 23.61
CA LEU A 598 54.56 -16.34 23.07
C LEU A 598 55.70 -17.36 23.16
N THR A 599 56.31 -17.70 22.03
CA THR A 599 57.42 -18.66 21.93
C THR A 599 58.75 -17.98 21.60
N ASP A 600 59.87 -18.62 21.93
CA ASP A 600 61.21 -18.21 21.52
C ASP A 600 61.52 -18.61 20.06
N GLU A 601 62.70 -18.21 19.57
CA GLU A 601 63.20 -18.57 18.23
C GLU A 601 63.45 -20.08 18.04
N GLN A 602 63.40 -20.89 19.11
CA GLN A 602 63.46 -22.34 19.07
C GLN A 602 62.08 -23.01 19.21
N GLY A 603 60.99 -22.23 19.18
CA GLY A 603 59.61 -22.72 19.27
C GLY A 603 59.20 -23.16 20.68
N ARG A 604 60.00 -22.87 21.71
CA ARG A 604 59.64 -23.17 23.11
C ARG A 604 58.77 -22.05 23.65
N ILE A 605 57.73 -22.42 24.41
CA ILE A 605 56.88 -21.43 25.10
C ILE A 605 57.74 -20.62 26.07
N THR A 606 57.55 -19.30 26.07
CA THR A 606 58.20 -18.37 27.00
C THR A 606 57.17 -17.74 27.94
N HIS A 607 56.02 -17.34 27.39
CA HIS A 607 54.95 -16.65 28.12
C HIS A 607 53.58 -17.04 27.58
N HIS A 608 52.54 -16.87 28.39
CA HIS A 608 51.16 -16.74 27.91
C HIS A 608 50.67 -15.33 28.21
N VAL A 609 49.92 -14.72 27.29
CA VAL A 609 49.29 -13.41 27.46
C VAL A 609 47.78 -13.62 27.37
N ALA A 610 47.10 -13.49 28.50
CA ALA A 610 45.65 -13.48 28.61
C ALA A 610 45.14 -12.04 28.62
N LEU A 611 44.17 -11.73 27.76
CA LEU A 611 43.32 -10.54 27.86
C LEU A 611 41.89 -11.00 28.15
N PHE A 612 41.23 -10.43 29.15
CA PHE A 612 39.82 -10.67 29.37
C PHE A 612 39.03 -9.43 29.77
N THR A 613 37.77 -9.44 29.37
CA THR A 613 36.81 -8.38 29.66
C THR A 613 35.56 -9.02 30.27
N ASP A 614 35.09 -8.45 31.37
CA ASP A 614 33.82 -8.82 32.00
C ASP A 614 32.68 -8.50 31.03
N ILE A 615 31.88 -9.50 30.66
CA ILE A 615 30.74 -9.33 29.76
C ILE A 615 29.40 -9.48 30.49
N SER A 616 29.36 -9.38 31.82
CA SER A 616 28.12 -9.49 32.62
C SER A 616 27.12 -8.38 32.26
N GLU A 617 27.49 -7.11 32.45
CA GLU A 617 26.66 -5.94 32.09
C GLU A 617 26.31 -5.97 30.60
N ARG A 618 27.28 -6.33 29.75
CA ARG A 618 27.07 -6.49 28.31
C ARG A 618 25.99 -7.52 27.99
N LYS A 619 26.02 -8.72 28.59
CA LYS A 619 25.04 -9.78 28.33
C LYS A 619 23.66 -9.48 28.92
N GLU A 620 23.58 -8.87 30.09
CA GLU A 620 22.30 -8.41 30.65
C GLU A 620 21.67 -7.31 29.78
N HIS A 621 22.49 -6.37 29.29
CA HIS A 621 22.04 -5.32 28.39
C HIS A 621 21.68 -5.88 26.99
N GLU A 622 22.48 -6.78 26.41
CA GLU A 622 22.18 -7.45 25.15
C GLU A 622 20.87 -8.24 25.23
N ALA A 623 20.68 -9.08 26.26
CA ALA A 623 19.44 -9.82 26.47
C ALA A 623 18.22 -8.89 26.65
N ARG A 624 18.38 -7.78 27.37
CA ARG A 624 17.31 -6.82 27.61
C ARG A 624 16.98 -5.96 26.38
N ILE A 625 17.99 -5.54 25.63
CA ILE A 625 17.84 -4.84 24.34
C ILE A 625 17.16 -5.78 23.34
N GLN A 626 17.56 -7.05 23.30
CA GLN A 626 16.96 -8.04 22.41
C GLN A 626 15.49 -8.30 22.76
N HIS A 627 15.14 -8.47 24.04
CA HIS A 627 13.74 -8.59 24.46
C HIS A 627 12.91 -7.35 24.08
N LEU A 628 13.44 -6.15 24.30
CA LEU A 628 12.77 -4.89 23.91
C LEU A 628 12.71 -4.66 22.40
N ALA A 629 13.60 -5.29 21.61
CA ALA A 629 13.59 -5.22 20.16
C ALA A 629 12.64 -6.26 19.52
N GLU A 630 12.36 -7.36 20.21
CA GLU A 630 11.60 -8.50 19.67
C GLU A 630 10.16 -8.64 20.23
N TYR A 631 9.86 -8.04 21.38
CA TYR A 631 8.54 -8.14 22.05
C TYR A 631 7.85 -6.78 22.21
N ASP A 632 6.53 -6.79 22.34
CA ASP A 632 5.66 -5.63 22.58
C ASP A 632 5.66 -5.27 24.07
N ALA A 633 5.99 -4.03 24.40
CA ALA A 633 6.20 -3.60 25.79
C ALA A 633 4.93 -3.59 26.66
N LEU A 634 3.73 -3.67 26.07
CA LEU A 634 2.45 -3.69 26.79
C LEU A 634 1.96 -5.12 27.05
N THR A 635 2.02 -5.98 26.03
CA THR A 635 1.41 -7.32 26.04
C THR A 635 2.41 -8.47 26.21
N ASP A 636 3.71 -8.20 26.13
CA ASP A 636 4.82 -9.18 26.12
C ASP A 636 4.72 -10.24 25.00
N LEU A 637 3.92 -9.96 23.97
CA LEU A 637 3.84 -10.76 22.75
C LEU A 637 4.97 -10.40 21.78
N PRO A 638 5.39 -11.31 20.89
CA PRO A 638 6.16 -10.99 19.70
C PRO A 638 5.68 -9.71 18.99
N ASN A 639 6.58 -8.74 18.80
CA ASN A 639 6.28 -7.53 18.04
C ASN A 639 6.44 -7.79 16.53
N ARG A 640 6.19 -6.77 15.71
CA ARG A 640 6.28 -6.86 14.24
C ARG A 640 7.62 -7.41 13.70
N ILE A 641 8.74 -7.21 14.40
CA ILE A 641 10.05 -7.73 13.98
C ILE A 641 10.10 -9.24 14.19
N LEU A 642 9.77 -9.73 15.39
CA LEU A 642 9.78 -11.17 15.70
C LEU A 642 8.67 -11.94 14.97
N VAL A 643 7.51 -11.32 14.74
CA VAL A 643 6.44 -11.88 13.87
C VAL A 643 6.96 -12.12 12.45
N ASN A 644 7.62 -11.12 11.86
CA ASN A 644 8.17 -11.25 10.50
C ASN A 644 9.26 -12.32 10.40
N ASP A 645 10.17 -12.42 11.39
CA ASP A 645 11.18 -13.47 11.40
C ASP A 645 10.58 -14.86 11.56
N ARG A 646 9.64 -15.04 12.50
CA ARG A 646 8.93 -16.32 12.67
C ARG A 646 8.12 -16.71 11.43
N LEU A 647 7.50 -15.75 10.75
CA LEU A 647 6.81 -16.00 9.47
C LEU A 647 7.82 -16.41 8.38
N LEU A 648 8.97 -15.74 8.28
CA LEU A 648 10.04 -16.13 7.34
C LEU A 648 10.60 -17.54 7.63
N GLN A 649 10.69 -17.93 8.91
CA GLN A 649 11.07 -19.29 9.29
C GLN A 649 9.99 -20.30 8.90
N ALA A 650 8.70 -19.99 9.13
CA ALA A 650 7.57 -20.84 8.77
C ALA A 650 7.44 -21.02 7.24
N ILE A 651 7.57 -19.95 6.45
CA ILE A 651 7.61 -19.99 4.97
C ILE A 651 8.70 -20.96 4.51
N ARG A 652 9.95 -20.76 4.97
CA ARG A 652 11.10 -21.60 4.61
C ARG A 652 11.01 -23.06 5.10
N LEU A 653 10.14 -23.36 6.06
CA LEU A 653 9.84 -24.71 6.51
C LEU A 653 8.77 -25.35 5.61
N ALA A 654 7.70 -24.61 5.30
CA ALA A 654 6.64 -25.04 4.40
C ALA A 654 7.17 -25.35 2.99
N GLU A 655 8.02 -24.49 2.43
CA GLU A 655 8.71 -24.68 1.14
C GLU A 655 9.46 -26.03 1.07
N ARG A 656 10.21 -26.38 2.12
CA ARG A 656 11.03 -27.60 2.15
C ARG A 656 10.21 -28.88 2.26
N HIS A 657 9.05 -28.81 2.91
CA HIS A 657 8.22 -29.97 3.20
C HIS A 657 6.97 -30.06 2.31
N GLY A 658 6.73 -29.09 1.41
CA GLY A 658 5.49 -28.99 0.64
C GLY A 658 4.26 -28.75 1.50
N GLY A 659 4.45 -28.10 2.66
CA GLY A 659 3.40 -27.83 3.63
C GLY A 659 2.60 -26.55 3.32
N GLN A 660 1.50 -26.36 4.03
CA GLN A 660 0.74 -25.11 4.04
C GLN A 660 0.89 -24.42 5.39
N LEU A 661 0.85 -23.09 5.38
CA LEU A 661 0.73 -22.26 6.58
C LEU A 661 -0.40 -21.24 6.38
N ALA A 662 -0.95 -20.75 7.48
CA ALA A 662 -1.91 -19.66 7.48
C ALA A 662 -1.39 -18.46 8.28
N VAL A 663 -1.70 -17.26 7.79
CA VAL A 663 -1.52 -16.00 8.50
C VAL A 663 -2.90 -15.41 8.76
N LEU A 664 -3.20 -15.15 10.02
CA LEU A 664 -4.45 -14.50 10.43
C LEU A 664 -4.12 -13.08 10.90
N PHE A 665 -4.79 -12.09 10.33
CA PHE A 665 -4.76 -10.71 10.79
C PHE A 665 -6.05 -10.44 11.59
N VAL A 666 -5.92 -9.92 12.81
CA VAL A 666 -7.02 -9.76 13.78
C VAL A 666 -7.02 -8.33 14.27
N ASP A 667 -8.18 -7.69 14.26
CA ASP A 667 -8.37 -6.31 14.72
C ASP A 667 -9.60 -6.21 15.61
N LEU A 668 -9.52 -5.38 16.64
CA LEU A 668 -10.56 -5.22 17.65
C LEU A 668 -11.64 -4.23 17.22
N ASP A 669 -12.86 -4.73 17.03
CA ASP A 669 -13.97 -3.93 16.55
C ASP A 669 -14.30 -2.79 17.55
N HIS A 670 -14.26 -1.55 17.06
CA HIS A 670 -14.55 -0.32 17.82
C HIS A 670 -13.61 -0.03 19.02
N PHE A 671 -12.40 -0.59 19.07
CA PHE A 671 -11.45 -0.33 20.16
C PHE A 671 -11.15 1.17 20.38
N LYS A 672 -11.10 1.96 19.30
CA LYS A 672 -10.97 3.42 19.42
C LYS A 672 -12.08 4.05 20.28
N ASN A 673 -13.34 3.63 20.11
CA ASN A 673 -14.46 4.16 20.90
C ASN A 673 -14.31 3.83 22.38
N ILE A 674 -13.70 2.68 22.70
CA ILE A 674 -13.39 2.27 24.09
C ILE A 674 -12.34 3.22 24.69
N ASN A 675 -11.26 3.50 23.96
CA ASN A 675 -10.25 4.49 24.38
C ASN A 675 -10.83 5.90 24.55
N ASP A 676 -11.63 6.35 23.59
CA ASP A 676 -12.22 7.70 23.60
C ASP A 676 -13.26 7.87 24.73
N THR A 677 -13.91 6.78 25.16
CA THR A 677 -14.97 6.81 26.20
C THR A 677 -14.46 6.50 27.61
N LEU A 678 -13.54 5.53 27.75
CA LEU A 678 -13.07 5.01 29.05
C LEU A 678 -11.59 5.32 29.34
N GLY A 679 -10.88 5.92 28.39
CA GLY A 679 -9.48 6.31 28.52
C GLY A 679 -8.48 5.19 28.20
N HIS A 680 -7.27 5.60 27.82
CA HIS A 680 -6.22 4.68 27.35
C HIS A 680 -5.83 3.59 28.34
N ASN A 681 -5.87 3.85 29.66
CA ASN A 681 -5.56 2.82 30.66
C ASN A 681 -6.52 1.61 30.59
N CYS A 682 -7.80 1.85 30.28
CA CYS A 682 -8.81 0.81 30.10
C CYS A 682 -8.55 0.02 28.81
N GLY A 683 -8.16 0.71 27.73
CA GLY A 683 -7.71 0.08 26.48
C GLY A 683 -6.44 -0.76 26.64
N ASP A 684 -5.49 -0.31 27.45
CA ASP A 684 -4.24 -1.02 27.72
C ASP A 684 -4.46 -2.34 28.47
N GLU A 685 -5.36 -2.36 29.48
CA GLU A 685 -5.74 -3.61 30.14
C GLU A 685 -6.62 -4.51 29.26
N LEU A 686 -7.47 -3.93 28.39
CA LEU A 686 -8.19 -4.69 27.38
C LEU A 686 -7.22 -5.43 26.45
N LEU A 687 -6.19 -4.73 25.93
CA LEU A 687 -5.18 -5.32 25.05
C LEU A 687 -4.40 -6.46 25.72
N LYS A 688 -4.06 -6.35 27.01
CA LYS A 688 -3.44 -7.44 27.78
C LYS A 688 -4.36 -8.64 27.94
N GLN A 689 -5.64 -8.43 28.27
CA GLN A 689 -6.60 -9.54 28.36
C GLN A 689 -6.87 -10.19 27.00
N VAL A 690 -6.92 -9.41 25.91
CA VAL A 690 -7.02 -9.91 24.53
C VAL A 690 -5.81 -10.75 24.18
N ALA A 691 -4.59 -10.28 24.43
CA ALA A 691 -3.36 -11.05 24.22
C ALA A 691 -3.41 -12.41 24.94
N GLY A 692 -3.82 -12.43 26.21
CA GLY A 692 -4.01 -13.66 26.97
C GLY A 692 -5.04 -14.62 26.36
N ARG A 693 -6.17 -14.11 25.87
CA ARG A 693 -7.21 -14.92 25.19
C ARG A 693 -6.75 -15.46 23.84
N LEU A 694 -6.03 -14.67 23.04
CA LEU A 694 -5.48 -15.10 21.76
C LEU A 694 -4.45 -16.22 21.95
N CYS A 695 -3.54 -16.08 22.92
CA CYS A 695 -2.60 -17.16 23.28
C CYS A 695 -3.31 -18.43 23.75
N GLY A 696 -4.37 -18.29 24.58
CA GLY A 696 -5.21 -19.43 24.98
C GLY A 696 -6.04 -20.05 23.84
N ALA A 697 -6.22 -19.35 22.73
CA ALA A 697 -6.97 -19.79 21.56
C ALA A 697 -6.11 -20.51 20.50
N VAL A 698 -4.79 -20.69 20.72
CA VAL A 698 -3.88 -21.38 19.78
C VAL A 698 -3.05 -22.48 20.45
N ARG A 699 -2.21 -23.19 19.68
CA ARG A 699 -1.28 -24.22 20.16
C ARG A 699 0.09 -23.58 20.46
N GLU A 700 0.93 -24.24 21.25
CA GLU A 700 2.28 -23.76 21.62
C GLU A 700 3.24 -23.58 20.41
N LEU A 701 2.98 -24.28 19.30
CA LEU A 701 3.70 -24.14 18.03
C LEU A 701 3.22 -22.95 17.18
N ASP A 702 2.02 -22.44 17.45
CA ASP A 702 1.47 -21.28 16.75
C ASP A 702 2.06 -20.00 17.37
N THR A 703 2.21 -18.96 16.57
CA THR A 703 2.68 -17.65 17.08
C THR A 703 1.53 -16.67 17.11
N VAL A 704 1.33 -15.99 18.24
CA VAL A 704 0.55 -14.75 18.36
C VAL A 704 1.54 -13.60 18.49
N GLY A 705 1.31 -12.49 17.81
CA GLY A 705 2.06 -11.26 17.97
C GLY A 705 1.18 -10.03 17.83
N ARG A 706 1.69 -8.88 18.27
CA ARG A 706 1.00 -7.58 18.17
C ARG A 706 1.80 -6.66 17.26
N THR A 707 1.20 -6.19 16.17
CA THR A 707 1.88 -5.36 15.16
C THR A 707 1.85 -3.87 15.50
N GLY A 708 0.81 -3.43 16.22
CA GLY A 708 0.61 -2.06 16.71
C GLY A 708 -0.85 -1.85 17.08
N GLY A 709 -1.16 -0.81 17.87
CA GLY A 709 -2.55 -0.43 18.17
C GLY A 709 -3.41 -1.60 18.69
N ASP A 710 -4.52 -1.85 18.00
CA ASP A 710 -5.51 -2.91 18.15
C ASP A 710 -5.26 -4.14 17.24
N GLU A 711 -4.15 -4.16 16.49
CA GLU A 711 -3.82 -5.20 15.51
C GLU A 711 -2.98 -6.34 16.11
N PHE A 712 -3.44 -7.57 15.88
CA PHE A 712 -2.74 -8.80 16.23
C PHE A 712 -2.56 -9.68 14.98
N VAL A 713 -1.43 -10.35 14.89
CA VAL A 713 -1.12 -11.30 13.82
C VAL A 713 -0.89 -12.68 14.42
N LEU A 714 -1.48 -13.71 13.82
CA LEU A 714 -1.25 -15.09 14.18
C LEU A 714 -0.65 -15.87 13.00
N ILE A 715 0.32 -16.72 13.28
CA ILE A 715 1.00 -17.58 12.31
C ILE A 715 0.75 -19.03 12.71
N LEU A 716 0.14 -19.80 11.81
CA LEU A 716 -0.10 -21.24 11.94
C LEU A 716 0.87 -21.97 11.00
N PRO A 717 2.07 -22.37 11.45
CA PRO A 717 3.19 -22.72 10.57
C PRO A 717 3.06 -24.07 9.85
N ALA A 718 2.09 -24.91 10.23
CA ALA A 718 1.84 -26.21 9.61
C ALA A 718 0.37 -26.60 9.73
N ILE A 719 -0.43 -26.22 8.74
CA ILE A 719 -1.82 -26.69 8.57
C ILE A 719 -1.89 -27.75 7.48
N ALA A 720 -2.78 -28.73 7.62
CA ALA A 720 -3.02 -29.73 6.59
C ALA A 720 -4.12 -29.30 5.60
N GLN A 721 -5.06 -28.47 6.06
CA GLN A 721 -6.20 -27.95 5.27
C GLN A 721 -6.59 -26.53 5.72
N PRO A 722 -7.15 -25.70 4.81
CA PRO A 722 -7.68 -24.36 5.14
C PRO A 722 -8.65 -24.35 6.33
N ASP A 723 -9.45 -25.40 6.50
CA ASP A 723 -10.43 -25.54 7.58
C ASP A 723 -9.81 -25.50 8.98
N GLU A 724 -8.52 -25.84 9.15
CA GLU A 724 -7.83 -25.67 10.44
C GLU A 724 -7.67 -24.19 10.82
N ALA A 725 -7.39 -23.32 9.84
CA ALA A 725 -7.30 -21.88 10.06
C ALA A 725 -8.70 -21.28 10.37
N ALA A 726 -9.75 -21.76 9.70
CA ALA A 726 -11.13 -21.39 10.02
C ALA A 726 -11.52 -21.79 11.44
N GLN A 727 -11.17 -23.00 11.90
CA GLN A 727 -11.42 -23.46 13.26
C GLN A 727 -10.67 -22.64 14.33
N VAL A 728 -9.45 -22.17 14.01
CA VAL A 728 -8.72 -21.23 14.87
C VAL A 728 -9.45 -19.88 14.92
N ALA A 729 -9.85 -19.32 13.78
CA ALA A 729 -10.59 -18.06 13.72
C ALA A 729 -11.93 -18.12 14.46
N GLU A 730 -12.73 -19.18 14.29
CA GLU A 730 -13.97 -19.38 15.07
C GLU A 730 -13.72 -19.46 16.57
N ARG A 731 -12.65 -20.14 16.98
CA ARG A 731 -12.28 -20.27 18.40
C ARG A 731 -11.85 -18.92 18.99
N ILE A 732 -11.15 -18.09 18.23
CA ILE A 732 -10.83 -16.71 18.60
C ILE A 732 -12.11 -15.89 18.74
N LEU A 733 -12.99 -15.88 17.73
CA LEU A 733 -14.27 -15.14 17.78
C LEU A 733 -15.11 -15.51 19.01
N ARG A 734 -15.22 -16.82 19.32
CA ARG A 734 -15.93 -17.28 20.53
C ARG A 734 -15.23 -16.88 21.83
N ALA A 735 -13.90 -16.86 21.87
CA ALA A 735 -13.14 -16.38 23.03
C ALA A 735 -13.30 -14.87 23.25
N MET A 736 -13.45 -14.09 22.19
CA MET A 736 -13.68 -12.64 22.24
C MET A 736 -15.09 -12.26 22.72
N GLN A 737 -16.11 -13.08 22.40
CA GLN A 737 -17.51 -12.87 22.82
C GLN A 737 -17.73 -12.89 24.35
N ALA A 738 -16.83 -13.46 25.14
CA ALA A 738 -16.95 -13.43 26.60
C ALA A 738 -16.69 -12.00 27.14
N PRO A 739 -17.43 -11.49 28.14
CA PRO A 739 -17.15 -10.17 28.70
C PRO A 739 -15.73 -10.06 29.28
N PHE A 740 -15.08 -8.93 29.05
CA PHE A 740 -13.84 -8.50 29.70
C PHE A 740 -14.20 -7.72 30.96
N ASP A 741 -13.62 -8.09 32.10
CA ASP A 741 -13.78 -7.35 33.37
C ASP A 741 -12.62 -6.38 33.51
N ILE A 742 -12.91 -5.08 33.38
CA ILE A 742 -11.90 -4.00 33.40
C ILE A 742 -12.42 -2.88 34.30
N ASP A 743 -11.70 -2.62 35.39
CA ASP A 743 -12.07 -1.68 36.45
C ASP A 743 -13.52 -1.83 36.96
N GLY A 744 -14.03 -3.07 36.96
CA GLY A 744 -15.39 -3.42 37.40
C GLY A 744 -16.48 -3.21 36.35
N ASN A 745 -16.12 -2.89 35.10
CA ASN A 745 -17.05 -2.83 33.97
C ASN A 745 -16.93 -4.11 33.13
N ALA A 746 -18.06 -4.71 32.78
CA ALA A 746 -18.13 -5.84 31.87
C ALA A 746 -18.26 -5.34 30.40
N LEU A 747 -17.16 -5.34 29.66
CA LEU A 747 -17.11 -4.91 28.26
C LEU A 747 -17.19 -6.12 27.32
N VAL A 748 -17.95 -6.01 26.23
CA VAL A 748 -18.00 -7.03 25.16
C VAL A 748 -17.37 -6.42 23.92
N VAL A 749 -16.35 -7.08 23.36
CA VAL A 749 -15.53 -6.57 22.26
C VAL A 749 -15.43 -7.64 21.18
N GLY A 750 -15.89 -7.32 19.97
CA GLY A 750 -15.75 -8.18 18.79
C GLY A 750 -14.34 -8.09 18.19
N CYS A 751 -14.03 -8.98 17.26
CA CYS A 751 -12.89 -8.80 16.38
C CYS A 751 -13.21 -9.20 14.94
N SER A 752 -12.61 -8.49 13.99
CA SER A 752 -12.66 -8.84 12.58
C SER A 752 -11.37 -9.57 12.20
N ILE A 753 -11.48 -10.69 11.49
CA ILE A 753 -10.35 -11.57 11.17
C ILE A 753 -10.20 -11.77 9.66
N GLY A 754 -9.00 -11.59 9.14
CA GLY A 754 -8.62 -11.92 7.77
C GLY A 754 -7.62 -13.06 7.73
N ILE A 755 -7.75 -13.97 6.77
CA ILE A 755 -6.90 -15.16 6.66
C ILE A 755 -6.28 -15.21 5.26
N SER A 756 -4.95 -15.36 5.20
CA SER A 756 -4.23 -15.72 3.97
C SER A 756 -3.46 -17.03 4.15
N LEU A 757 -3.29 -17.77 3.06
CA LEU A 757 -2.73 -19.10 3.01
C LEU A 757 -1.54 -19.18 2.05
N LEU A 758 -0.41 -19.71 2.49
CA LEU A 758 0.68 -20.07 1.59
C LEU A 758 0.48 -21.51 1.08
N PRO A 759 0.68 -21.80 -0.23
CA PRO A 759 1.12 -20.88 -1.30
C PRO A 759 -0.03 -20.24 -2.11
N GLY A 760 -1.31 -20.42 -1.74
CA GLY A 760 -2.45 -19.95 -2.57
C GLY A 760 -2.54 -18.43 -2.73
N ASP A 761 -2.25 -17.72 -1.63
CA ASP A 761 -2.48 -16.30 -1.44
C ASP A 761 -1.19 -15.48 -1.33
N GLY A 762 -0.02 -16.13 -1.35
CA GLY A 762 1.29 -15.47 -1.30
C GLY A 762 2.43 -16.45 -1.02
N GLU A 763 3.62 -16.10 -1.52
CA GLU A 763 4.87 -16.84 -1.29
C GLU A 763 5.85 -16.06 -0.38
N ASP A 764 5.61 -14.76 -0.18
CA ASP A 764 6.43 -13.87 0.64
C ASP A 764 5.63 -13.21 1.79
N ILE A 765 6.37 -12.72 2.80
CA ILE A 765 5.86 -12.07 4.00
C ILE A 765 4.92 -10.90 3.69
N GLN A 766 5.31 -10.01 2.76
CA GLN A 766 4.57 -8.79 2.48
C GLN A 766 3.24 -9.13 1.80
N THR A 767 3.26 -10.03 0.80
CA THR A 767 2.05 -10.47 0.11
C THR A 767 1.08 -11.19 1.07
N LEU A 768 1.57 -12.08 1.94
CA LEU A 768 0.71 -12.80 2.89
C LEU A 768 0.08 -11.86 3.94
N LEU A 769 0.85 -10.93 4.53
CA LEU A 769 0.32 -9.98 5.50
C LEU A 769 -0.67 -9.00 4.84
N MET A 770 -0.33 -8.45 3.67
CA MET A 770 -1.21 -7.56 2.90
C MET A 770 -2.54 -8.24 2.53
N ASN A 771 -2.48 -9.50 2.10
CA ASN A 771 -3.69 -10.23 1.71
C ASN A 771 -4.54 -10.66 2.92
N ALA A 772 -3.92 -10.94 4.07
CA ALA A 772 -4.64 -11.16 5.32
C ALA A 772 -5.32 -9.87 5.83
N ASP A 773 -4.62 -8.72 5.79
CA ASP A 773 -5.18 -7.41 6.12
C ASP A 773 -6.36 -7.04 5.20
N LEU A 774 -6.21 -7.21 3.87
CA LEU A 774 -7.31 -7.03 2.91
C LEU A 774 -8.53 -7.91 3.26
N ALA A 775 -8.31 -9.18 3.61
CA ALA A 775 -9.40 -10.07 4.02
C ALA A 775 -10.06 -9.63 5.34
N MET A 776 -9.28 -9.10 6.29
CA MET A 776 -9.76 -8.56 7.57
C MET A 776 -10.60 -7.30 7.33
N TYR A 777 -10.17 -6.41 6.43
CA TYR A 777 -10.95 -5.24 6.03
C TYR A 777 -12.28 -5.65 5.38
N HIS A 778 -12.27 -6.69 4.53
CA HIS A 778 -13.51 -7.26 3.98
C HIS A 778 -14.41 -7.88 5.07
N ALA A 779 -13.87 -8.47 6.12
CA ALA A 779 -14.64 -8.93 7.29
C ALA A 779 -15.29 -7.74 8.04
N LYS A 780 -14.56 -6.64 8.25
CA LYS A 780 -15.11 -5.39 8.83
C LYS A 780 -16.28 -4.84 8.00
N ALA A 781 -16.12 -4.81 6.68
CA ALA A 781 -17.15 -4.29 5.76
C ALA A 781 -18.42 -5.16 5.70
N HIS A 782 -18.32 -6.47 5.99
CA HIS A 782 -19.43 -7.42 5.94
C HIS A 782 -20.03 -7.74 7.31
N GLY A 783 -20.09 -6.75 8.20
CA GLY A 783 -20.81 -6.82 9.48
C GLY A 783 -19.96 -6.93 10.74
N ARG A 784 -18.62 -6.98 10.63
CA ARG A 784 -17.68 -7.15 11.77
C ARG A 784 -17.88 -8.48 12.53
N ASN A 785 -17.12 -8.71 13.60
CA ASN A 785 -17.22 -9.91 14.46
C ASN A 785 -17.25 -11.25 13.66
N THR A 786 -16.42 -11.34 12.62
CA THR A 786 -16.43 -12.44 11.66
C THR A 786 -15.05 -12.65 11.04
N PHE A 787 -14.87 -13.75 10.31
CA PHE A 787 -13.63 -14.03 9.58
C PHE A 787 -13.86 -14.16 8.06
N ARG A 788 -12.83 -13.82 7.27
CA ARG A 788 -12.80 -14.06 5.82
C ARG A 788 -11.44 -14.59 5.39
N PHE A 789 -11.45 -15.52 4.45
CA PHE A 789 -10.26 -15.83 3.65
C PHE A 789 -10.08 -14.77 2.56
N TYR A 790 -8.83 -14.46 2.24
CA TYR A 790 -8.49 -13.68 1.05
C TYR A 790 -8.99 -14.38 -0.22
N THR A 791 -9.46 -13.59 -1.18
CA THR A 791 -9.67 -14.05 -2.56
C THR A 791 -9.15 -13.01 -3.54
N ARG A 792 -8.77 -13.42 -4.75
CA ARG A 792 -8.16 -12.51 -5.74
C ARG A 792 -9.10 -11.40 -6.20
N GLU A 793 -10.40 -11.62 -6.10
CA GLU A 793 -11.46 -10.65 -6.40
C GLU A 793 -11.49 -9.46 -5.42
N MET A 794 -10.95 -9.62 -4.20
CA MET A 794 -10.87 -8.54 -3.21
C MET A 794 -9.95 -7.40 -3.68
N ASN A 795 -8.82 -7.75 -4.31
CA ASN A 795 -7.88 -6.76 -4.85
C ASN A 795 -8.51 -5.88 -5.95
N THR A 796 -9.39 -6.45 -6.79
CA THR A 796 -10.17 -5.66 -7.76
C THR A 796 -11.20 -4.75 -7.08
N GLN A 797 -11.91 -5.24 -6.06
CA GLN A 797 -12.96 -4.46 -5.39
C GLN A 797 -12.43 -3.22 -4.65
N VAL A 798 -11.22 -3.26 -4.08
CA VAL A 798 -10.59 -2.10 -3.45
C VAL A 798 -10.21 -1.04 -4.49
N ALA A 799 -9.65 -1.45 -5.63
CA ALA A 799 -9.34 -0.54 -6.74
C ALA A 799 -10.62 0.09 -7.33
N ASP A 800 -11.64 -0.73 -7.60
CA ASP A 800 -12.94 -0.29 -8.11
C ASP A 800 -13.62 0.70 -7.14
N ARG A 801 -13.52 0.45 -5.83
CA ARG A 801 -14.07 1.33 -4.78
C ARG A 801 -13.35 2.68 -4.74
N LEU A 802 -12.02 2.71 -4.80
CA LEU A 802 -11.24 3.96 -4.84
C LEU A 802 -11.50 4.75 -6.13
N GLN A 803 -11.66 4.06 -7.27
CA GLN A 803 -12.07 4.69 -8.52
C GLN A 803 -13.50 5.27 -8.41
N LEU A 804 -14.43 4.54 -7.79
CA LEU A 804 -15.82 4.98 -7.64
C LEU A 804 -15.94 6.16 -6.66
N GLU A 805 -15.14 6.22 -5.59
CA GLU A 805 -15.07 7.40 -4.71
C GLU A 805 -14.55 8.64 -5.46
N ASN A 806 -13.44 8.49 -6.20
CA ASN A 806 -12.86 9.59 -6.98
C ASN A 806 -13.81 10.09 -8.08
N ARG A 807 -14.55 9.18 -8.72
CA ARG A 807 -15.60 9.55 -9.68
C ARG A 807 -16.78 10.25 -8.98
N LEU A 808 -17.24 9.77 -7.82
CA LEU A 808 -18.32 10.41 -7.06
C LEU A 808 -17.96 11.83 -6.60
N ARG A 809 -16.70 12.05 -6.19
CA ARG A 809 -16.18 13.37 -5.83
C ARG A 809 -16.25 14.34 -7.02
N ARG A 810 -15.99 13.88 -8.23
CA ARG A 810 -16.16 14.66 -9.48
C ARG A 810 -17.63 14.84 -9.86
N ALA A 811 -18.47 13.83 -9.67
CA ALA A 811 -19.89 13.88 -10.00
C ALA A 811 -20.64 15.03 -9.30
N LEU A 812 -20.21 15.37 -8.07
CA LEU A 812 -20.67 16.53 -7.29
C LEU A 812 -20.36 17.89 -7.95
N GLU A 813 -19.34 17.96 -8.81
CA GLU A 813 -18.88 19.19 -9.48
C GLU A 813 -19.28 19.27 -10.96
N GLN A 814 -19.66 18.15 -11.58
CA GLN A 814 -19.82 18.01 -13.04
C GLN A 814 -21.27 17.78 -13.51
N ASP A 815 -22.28 18.11 -12.68
CA ASP A 815 -23.72 17.95 -12.96
C ASP A 815 -24.16 16.50 -13.34
N GLU A 816 -23.41 15.49 -12.88
CA GLU A 816 -23.68 14.07 -13.16
C GLU A 816 -24.76 13.46 -12.25
N LEU A 817 -25.13 14.19 -11.19
CA LEU A 817 -26.12 13.79 -10.20
C LEU A 817 -27.50 14.37 -10.54
N PHE A 818 -28.55 13.57 -10.39
CA PHE A 818 -29.92 14.00 -10.66
C PHE A 818 -30.91 13.37 -9.67
N LEU A 819 -32.07 14.02 -9.51
CA LEU A 819 -33.14 13.54 -8.64
C LEU A 819 -34.27 12.92 -9.45
N LEU A 820 -34.71 11.74 -9.03
CA LEU A 820 -36.01 11.19 -9.36
C LEU A 820 -36.95 11.35 -8.16
N PHE A 821 -38.25 11.29 -8.43
CA PHE A 821 -39.29 11.52 -7.45
C PHE A 821 -40.27 10.34 -7.51
N GLN A 822 -40.54 9.68 -6.38
CA GLN A 822 -41.52 8.59 -6.31
C GLN A 822 -42.79 9.08 -5.61
N PRO A 823 -43.98 8.93 -6.23
CA PRO A 823 -45.22 9.45 -5.68
C PRO A 823 -45.75 8.62 -4.50
N GLN A 824 -46.21 9.30 -3.46
CA GLN A 824 -46.84 8.74 -2.26
C GLN A 824 -48.35 9.04 -2.29
N TYR A 825 -49.19 8.03 -2.04
CA TYR A 825 -50.65 8.17 -2.09
C TYR A 825 -51.32 7.84 -0.77
N ASP A 826 -52.40 8.55 -0.45
CA ASP A 826 -53.34 8.17 0.60
C ASP A 826 -54.13 6.93 0.14
N ILE A 827 -54.17 5.88 0.98
CA ILE A 827 -54.68 4.56 0.56
C ILE A 827 -56.21 4.52 0.37
N HIS A 828 -56.92 5.51 0.91
CA HIS A 828 -58.38 5.56 0.96
C HIS A 828 -58.98 6.47 -0.11
N SER A 829 -58.42 7.68 -0.25
CA SER A 829 -58.83 8.70 -1.21
C SER A 829 -58.11 8.60 -2.55
N GLN A 830 -57.00 7.86 -2.62
CA GLN A 830 -56.09 7.78 -3.77
C GLN A 830 -55.52 9.16 -4.20
N ALA A 831 -55.58 10.15 -3.30
CA ALA A 831 -54.95 11.45 -3.51
C ALA A 831 -53.43 11.34 -3.35
N LEU A 832 -52.69 12.07 -4.17
CA LEU A 832 -51.24 12.22 -4.01
C LEU A 832 -50.95 13.07 -2.77
N ILE A 833 -50.24 12.50 -1.79
CA ILE A 833 -49.92 13.14 -0.50
C ILE A 833 -48.48 13.63 -0.40
N GLY A 834 -47.58 13.16 -1.26
CA GLY A 834 -46.18 13.55 -1.25
C GLY A 834 -45.37 12.92 -2.38
N CYS A 835 -44.08 13.22 -2.41
CA CYS A 835 -43.10 12.53 -3.24
C CYS A 835 -41.80 12.32 -2.45
N GLU A 836 -41.25 11.11 -2.49
CA GLU A 836 -39.90 10.84 -1.98
C GLU A 836 -38.85 11.23 -3.03
N VAL A 837 -37.75 11.82 -2.57
CA VAL A 837 -36.59 12.22 -3.37
C VAL A 837 -35.56 11.11 -3.41
N LEU A 838 -35.32 10.60 -4.62
CA LEU A 838 -34.44 9.48 -4.89
C LEU A 838 -33.29 9.92 -5.79
N LEU A 839 -32.12 10.13 -5.18
CA LEU A 839 -30.89 10.48 -5.87
C LEU A 839 -30.48 9.41 -6.89
N ARG A 840 -29.94 9.82 -8.03
CA ARG A 840 -29.35 8.98 -9.07
C ARG A 840 -28.06 9.62 -9.58
N TRP A 841 -27.15 8.78 -10.08
CA TRP A 841 -25.88 9.21 -10.64
C TRP A 841 -25.72 8.67 -12.06
N GLN A 842 -25.55 9.57 -13.02
CA GLN A 842 -25.27 9.26 -14.42
C GLN A 842 -23.76 9.41 -14.67
N ASP A 843 -23.00 8.34 -14.43
CA ASP A 843 -21.57 8.31 -14.70
C ASP A 843 -21.30 8.28 -16.23
N PRO A 844 -20.33 9.06 -16.75
CA PRO A 844 -20.03 9.12 -18.18
C PRO A 844 -19.43 7.83 -18.78
N VAL A 845 -18.83 6.97 -17.96
CA VAL A 845 -18.10 5.77 -18.38
C VAL A 845 -18.95 4.51 -18.18
N GLU A 846 -19.59 4.41 -17.02
CA GLU A 846 -20.29 3.21 -16.55
C GLU A 846 -21.83 3.31 -16.68
N GLY A 847 -22.35 4.52 -16.92
CA GLY A 847 -23.78 4.77 -17.09
C GLY A 847 -24.50 5.02 -15.76
N LEU A 848 -25.72 4.52 -15.62
CA LEU A 848 -26.55 4.78 -14.44
C LEU A 848 -26.07 3.95 -13.23
N ILE A 849 -25.45 4.61 -12.25
CA ILE A 849 -25.02 3.98 -10.99
C ILE A 849 -26.12 4.15 -9.94
N MET A 850 -26.56 3.03 -9.36
CA MET A 850 -27.66 3.00 -8.38
C MET A 850 -27.17 3.31 -6.95
N PRO A 851 -27.99 3.97 -6.10
CA PRO A 851 -27.61 4.42 -4.75
C PRO A 851 -26.95 3.35 -3.87
N GLY A 852 -27.45 2.12 -3.86
CA GLY A 852 -26.91 1.03 -3.05
C GLY A 852 -25.43 0.68 -3.32
N ARG A 853 -24.83 1.18 -4.42
CA ARG A 853 -23.41 1.01 -4.71
C ARG A 853 -22.54 2.22 -4.31
N PHE A 854 -23.07 3.44 -4.35
CA PHE A 854 -22.27 4.66 -4.10
C PHE A 854 -22.58 5.36 -2.77
N ILE A 855 -23.78 5.18 -2.19
CA ILE A 855 -24.12 5.75 -0.88
C ILE A 855 -23.23 5.21 0.25
N PRO A 856 -22.97 3.89 0.38
CA PRO A 856 -22.08 3.38 1.43
C PRO A 856 -20.65 3.94 1.31
N ILE A 857 -20.16 4.14 0.07
CA ILE A 857 -18.86 4.77 -0.20
C ILE A 857 -18.89 6.25 0.19
N ALA A 858 -19.99 6.96 -0.13
CA ALA A 858 -20.18 8.34 0.27
C ALA A 858 -20.22 8.50 1.79
N GLU A 859 -20.87 7.57 2.49
CA GLU A 859 -20.94 7.56 3.95
C GLU A 859 -19.54 7.37 4.53
N ASP A 860 -18.85 6.28 4.20
CA ASP A 860 -17.52 5.97 4.72
C ASP A 860 -16.49 7.08 4.46
N SER A 861 -16.42 7.60 3.23
CA SER A 861 -15.53 8.69 2.82
C SER A 861 -15.93 10.08 3.33
N GLY A 862 -17.13 10.23 3.89
CA GLY A 862 -17.70 11.51 4.33
C GLY A 862 -18.28 12.38 3.20
N LEU A 863 -18.20 11.94 1.93
CA LEU A 863 -18.87 12.60 0.80
C LEU A 863 -20.40 12.65 0.92
N ILE A 864 -21.02 11.86 1.80
CA ILE A 864 -22.46 11.90 2.09
C ILE A 864 -22.93 13.28 2.59
N VAL A 865 -22.06 14.04 3.26
CA VAL A 865 -22.39 15.38 3.78
C VAL A 865 -22.57 16.41 2.64
N PRO A 866 -21.57 16.68 1.77
CA PRO A 866 -21.78 17.57 0.63
C PRO A 866 -22.85 17.06 -0.35
N LEU A 867 -22.97 15.74 -0.52
CA LEU A 867 -24.00 15.10 -1.34
C LEU A 867 -25.41 15.36 -0.80
N GLY A 868 -25.65 15.11 0.49
CA GLY A 868 -26.93 15.36 1.13
C GLY A 868 -27.32 16.84 1.14
N ARG A 869 -26.34 17.74 1.34
CA ARG A 869 -26.54 19.20 1.21
C ARG A 869 -27.01 19.60 -0.20
N TRP A 870 -26.44 18.99 -1.24
CA TRP A 870 -26.87 19.20 -2.63
C TRP A 870 -28.29 18.67 -2.87
N VAL A 871 -28.59 17.43 -2.44
CA VAL A 871 -29.93 16.81 -2.56
C VAL A 871 -31.00 17.68 -1.89
N LEU A 872 -30.76 18.11 -0.65
CA LEU A 872 -31.67 18.93 0.15
C LEU A 872 -32.00 20.26 -0.54
N ARG A 873 -30.98 20.96 -1.06
CA ARG A 873 -31.14 22.22 -1.79
C ARG A 873 -31.92 22.02 -3.10
N GLU A 874 -31.60 20.99 -3.88
CA GLU A 874 -32.29 20.74 -5.14
C GLU A 874 -33.73 20.29 -4.94
N ALA A 875 -34.01 19.47 -3.92
CA ALA A 875 -35.36 19.08 -3.53
C ALA A 875 -36.21 20.30 -3.14
N CYS A 876 -35.68 21.17 -2.27
CA CYS A 876 -36.38 22.40 -1.87
C CYS A 876 -36.63 23.34 -3.07
N ARG A 877 -35.63 23.50 -3.95
CA ARG A 877 -35.73 24.28 -5.20
C ARG A 877 -36.81 23.71 -6.13
N GLN A 878 -36.89 22.40 -6.27
CA GLN A 878 -37.86 21.75 -7.13
C GLN A 878 -39.29 21.82 -6.57
N MET A 879 -39.47 21.65 -5.26
CA MET A 879 -40.76 21.83 -4.60
C MET A 879 -41.27 23.27 -4.72
N ALA A 880 -40.39 24.27 -4.54
CA ALA A 880 -40.72 25.67 -4.75
C ALA A 880 -41.17 25.97 -6.19
N ARG A 881 -40.54 25.35 -7.20
CA ARG A 881 -40.97 25.45 -8.62
C ARG A 881 -42.37 24.88 -8.84
N TRP A 882 -42.68 23.69 -8.32
CA TRP A 882 -44.01 23.09 -8.47
C TRP A 882 -45.10 23.94 -7.79
N ARG A 883 -44.83 24.49 -6.60
CA ARG A 883 -45.75 25.43 -5.92
C ARG A 883 -45.95 26.72 -6.72
N ALA A 884 -44.89 27.27 -7.33
CA ALA A 884 -44.99 28.44 -8.20
C ALA A 884 -45.78 28.18 -9.51
N GLN A 885 -45.85 26.92 -9.95
CA GLN A 885 -46.69 26.47 -11.07
C GLN A 885 -48.15 26.20 -10.66
N GLY A 886 -48.49 26.32 -9.37
CA GLY A 886 -49.83 26.03 -8.85
C GLY A 886 -50.15 24.54 -8.71
N LEU A 887 -49.15 23.66 -8.76
CA LEU A 887 -49.35 22.22 -8.64
C LEU A 887 -49.61 21.82 -7.17
N PRO A 888 -50.66 21.02 -6.88
CA PRO A 888 -51.09 20.73 -5.51
C PRO A 888 -50.32 19.56 -4.87
N LEU A 889 -48.99 19.68 -4.73
CA LEU A 889 -48.20 18.72 -3.97
C LEU A 889 -48.07 19.17 -2.49
N PRO A 890 -48.44 18.35 -1.48
CA PRO A 890 -48.38 18.76 -0.08
C PRO A 890 -46.95 18.83 0.49
N LYS A 891 -46.15 17.79 0.28
CA LYS A 891 -44.78 17.65 0.82
C LYS A 891 -43.82 16.97 -0.14
N ILE A 892 -42.52 17.18 0.08
CA ILE A 892 -41.42 16.45 -0.54
C ILE A 892 -40.56 15.82 0.57
N ALA A 893 -40.21 14.55 0.45
CA ALA A 893 -39.49 13.81 1.48
C ALA A 893 -38.03 13.54 1.07
N VAL A 894 -37.08 13.76 1.97
CA VAL A 894 -35.63 13.65 1.72
C VAL A 894 -34.96 12.78 2.79
N ASN A 895 -34.32 11.71 2.34
CA ASN A 895 -33.51 10.81 3.17
C ASN A 895 -32.25 11.50 3.71
N VAL A 896 -31.94 11.25 4.99
CA VAL A 896 -30.79 11.83 5.72
C VAL A 896 -30.03 10.74 6.47
N SER A 897 -28.72 10.63 6.20
CA SER A 897 -27.82 9.69 6.88
C SER A 897 -27.51 10.12 8.32
N ALA A 898 -27.13 9.15 9.17
CA ALA A 898 -26.69 9.42 10.54
C ALA A 898 -25.49 10.38 10.62
N ARG A 899 -24.53 10.25 9.70
CA ARG A 899 -23.38 11.18 9.60
C ARG A 899 -23.78 12.63 9.26
N GLN A 900 -24.91 12.85 8.59
CA GLN A 900 -25.45 14.21 8.40
C GLN A 900 -26.17 14.68 9.66
N LEU A 901 -27.08 13.86 10.21
CA LEU A 901 -27.88 14.22 11.37
C LEU A 901 -26.98 14.59 12.55
N ALA A 902 -25.96 13.78 12.86
CA ALA A 902 -25.03 14.01 13.98
C ALA A 902 -24.22 15.32 13.90
N ARG A 903 -24.27 16.08 12.80
CA ARG A 903 -23.59 17.38 12.67
C ARG A 903 -24.42 18.53 13.24
N LEU A 904 -23.78 19.37 14.05
CA LEU A 904 -24.42 20.55 14.63
C LEU A 904 -24.86 21.59 13.57
N ASP A 905 -24.15 21.69 12.45
CA ASP A 905 -24.47 22.64 11.37
C ASP A 905 -25.59 22.18 10.43
N PHE A 906 -26.05 20.93 10.51
CA PHE A 906 -27.14 20.42 9.67
C PHE A 906 -28.45 21.20 9.83
N ILE A 907 -28.73 21.72 11.04
CA ILE A 907 -29.92 22.54 11.31
C ILE A 907 -29.84 23.92 10.64
N ASP A 908 -28.62 24.44 10.42
CA ASP A 908 -28.41 25.65 9.63
C ASP A 908 -28.52 25.34 8.13
N GLU A 909 -28.00 24.20 7.65
CA GLU A 909 -28.17 23.76 6.25
C GLU A 909 -29.64 23.64 5.81
N VAL A 910 -30.49 23.02 6.64
CA VAL A 910 -31.94 22.90 6.38
C VAL A 910 -32.60 24.28 6.37
N ARG A 911 -32.20 25.17 7.30
CA ARG A 911 -32.71 26.54 7.35
C ARG A 911 -32.35 27.33 6.10
N ASP A 912 -31.10 27.24 5.65
CA ASP A 912 -30.61 27.91 4.45
C ASP A 912 -31.34 27.39 3.20
N ALA A 913 -31.50 26.08 3.04
CA ALA A 913 -32.22 25.49 1.91
C ALA A 913 -33.69 25.96 1.83
N LEU A 914 -34.39 26.04 2.98
CA LEU A 914 -35.75 26.57 3.06
C LEU A 914 -35.81 28.09 2.77
N GLN A 915 -34.83 28.87 3.24
CA GLN A 915 -34.76 30.32 2.99
C GLN A 915 -34.41 30.67 1.54
N GLU A 916 -33.42 30.00 0.94
CA GLU A 916 -33.00 30.17 -0.45
C GLU A 916 -34.17 29.87 -1.42
N SER A 917 -34.92 28.79 -1.15
CA SER A 917 -36.09 28.38 -1.95
C SER A 917 -37.39 29.12 -1.60
N ARG A 918 -37.43 29.83 -0.46
CA ARG A 918 -38.64 30.41 0.17
C ARG A 918 -39.74 29.38 0.41
N LEU A 919 -39.35 28.14 0.71
CA LEU A 919 -40.27 27.04 0.94
C LEU A 919 -40.75 27.04 2.41
N PRO A 920 -42.06 26.96 2.67
CA PRO A 920 -42.58 26.70 4.02
C PRO A 920 -42.08 25.34 4.55
N GLY A 921 -41.70 25.28 5.83
CA GLY A 921 -41.14 24.06 6.42
C GLY A 921 -42.06 22.84 6.33
N ASP A 922 -43.38 23.03 6.40
CA ASP A 922 -44.39 21.96 6.34
C ASP A 922 -44.48 21.25 4.97
N CYS A 923 -43.79 21.79 3.96
CA CYS A 923 -43.65 21.23 2.63
C CYS A 923 -42.40 20.34 2.49
N LEU A 924 -41.52 20.30 3.49
CA LEU A 924 -40.35 19.42 3.56
C LEU A 924 -40.57 18.35 4.65
N GLU A 925 -40.28 17.11 4.31
CA GLU A 925 -40.19 16.00 5.25
C GLU A 925 -38.77 15.44 5.23
N ILE A 926 -38.22 15.19 6.41
CA ILE A 926 -36.91 14.58 6.59
C ILE A 926 -37.12 13.14 7.04
N GLU A 927 -36.55 12.22 6.26
CA GLU A 927 -36.64 10.78 6.50
C GLU A 927 -35.33 10.30 7.12
N VAL A 928 -35.42 9.58 8.24
CA VAL A 928 -34.27 9.05 8.98
C VAL A 928 -34.54 7.59 9.35
N THR A 929 -33.59 6.71 9.11
CA THR A 929 -33.75 5.29 9.42
C THR A 929 -33.82 5.05 10.92
N GLU A 930 -34.47 3.96 11.34
CA GLU A 930 -34.55 3.55 12.74
C GLU A 930 -33.17 3.51 13.43
N SER A 931 -32.16 2.94 12.76
CA SER A 931 -30.78 2.86 13.27
C SER A 931 -30.13 4.24 13.45
N THR A 932 -30.37 5.17 12.52
CA THR A 932 -29.86 6.56 12.59
C THR A 932 -30.29 7.27 13.87
N LEU A 933 -31.50 6.98 14.37
CA LEU A 933 -32.04 7.57 15.58
C LEU A 933 -31.41 7.01 16.87
N MET A 934 -30.76 5.85 16.81
CA MET A 934 -30.23 5.14 17.98
C MET A 934 -28.73 5.34 18.22
N GLU A 935 -27.97 5.83 17.23
CA GLU A 935 -26.52 6.09 17.39
C GLU A 935 -26.22 7.14 18.48
N ASP A 936 -26.92 8.29 18.45
CA ASP A 936 -26.94 9.28 19.55
C ASP A 936 -28.36 9.83 19.72
N ALA A 937 -29.18 9.10 20.48
CA ALA A 937 -30.57 9.45 20.72
C ALA A 937 -30.77 10.81 21.44
N ASP A 938 -29.79 11.30 22.21
CA ASP A 938 -29.88 12.58 22.91
C ASP A 938 -29.55 13.77 22.01
N LEU A 939 -28.57 13.63 21.10
CA LEU A 939 -28.29 14.60 20.05
C LEU A 939 -29.41 14.63 18.99
N ALA A 940 -29.79 13.47 18.46
CA ALA A 940 -30.89 13.35 17.50
C ALA A 940 -32.19 13.95 18.06
N SER A 941 -32.56 13.63 19.31
CA SER A 941 -33.75 14.21 19.95
C SER A 941 -33.73 15.75 20.00
N ARG A 942 -32.57 16.39 20.16
CA ARG A 942 -32.45 17.85 20.19
C ARG A 942 -32.56 18.44 18.79
N GLN A 943 -31.89 17.84 17.81
CA GLN A 943 -31.87 18.30 16.43
C GLN A 943 -33.24 18.15 15.75
N LEU A 944 -33.90 17.00 15.90
CA LEU A 944 -35.24 16.74 15.39
C LEU A 944 -36.27 17.71 15.98
N ALA A 945 -36.15 18.05 17.27
CA ALA A 945 -36.98 19.09 17.88
C ALA A 945 -36.76 20.49 17.26
N MET A 946 -35.52 20.82 16.87
CA MET A 946 -35.22 22.07 16.14
C MET A 946 -35.77 22.06 14.71
N LEU A 947 -35.72 20.92 14.01
CA LEU A 947 -36.36 20.76 12.69
C LEU A 947 -37.89 20.97 12.79
N LYS A 948 -38.54 20.33 13.76
CA LYS A 948 -39.99 20.54 14.01
C LYS A 948 -40.33 21.98 14.39
N ALA A 949 -39.45 22.68 15.12
CA ALA A 949 -39.63 24.10 15.42
C ALA A 949 -39.57 25.01 14.16
N MET A 950 -38.93 24.55 13.08
CA MET A 950 -38.96 25.20 11.76
C MET A 950 -40.17 24.79 10.91
N GLY A 951 -41.04 23.91 11.43
CA GLY A 951 -42.22 23.38 10.73
C GLY A 951 -41.94 22.17 9.83
N VAL A 952 -40.70 21.67 9.80
CA VAL A 952 -40.29 20.51 9.00
C VAL A 952 -40.92 19.24 9.57
N ARG A 953 -41.48 18.40 8.69
CA ARG A 953 -42.05 17.09 9.05
C ARG A 953 -40.96 16.05 9.22
N LEU A 954 -41.21 15.05 10.05
CA LEU A 954 -40.28 13.94 10.29
C LEU A 954 -40.94 12.60 9.98
N SER A 955 -40.27 11.77 9.17
CA SER A 955 -40.60 10.36 8.99
C SER A 955 -39.49 9.46 9.54
N VAL A 956 -39.87 8.30 10.09
CA VAL A 956 -38.92 7.23 10.43
C VAL A 956 -39.00 6.18 9.35
N ASP A 957 -37.84 5.83 8.78
CA ASP A 957 -37.70 4.85 7.70
C ASP A 957 -37.16 3.50 8.19
N ASP A 958 -37.32 2.47 7.36
CA ASP A 958 -36.95 1.08 7.61
C ASP A 958 -37.56 0.48 8.91
N PHE A 959 -38.70 1.01 9.39
CA PHE A 959 -39.18 0.74 10.75
C PHE A 959 -39.61 -0.71 10.96
N GLY A 960 -39.05 -1.34 11.99
CA GLY A 960 -39.26 -2.74 12.34
C GLY A 960 -38.08 -3.65 11.99
N THR A 961 -37.10 -3.16 11.23
CA THR A 961 -35.85 -3.89 10.94
C THR A 961 -34.81 -3.78 12.07
N GLY A 962 -35.00 -2.86 13.03
CA GLY A 962 -34.08 -2.58 14.14
C GLY A 962 -34.62 -2.86 15.55
N TYR A 963 -33.84 -2.45 16.56
CA TYR A 963 -34.18 -2.59 17.98
C TYR A 963 -34.79 -1.30 18.57
N SER A 964 -36.00 -0.94 18.14
CA SER A 964 -36.70 0.25 18.63
C SER A 964 -37.04 0.20 20.12
N SER A 965 -36.47 1.12 20.88
CA SER A 965 -37.05 1.52 22.17
C SER A 965 -38.29 2.38 21.93
N LEU A 966 -39.47 1.85 22.27
CA LEU A 966 -40.75 2.57 22.29
C LEU A 966 -40.68 3.91 23.05
N ALA A 967 -39.79 4.03 24.04
CA ALA A 967 -39.56 5.26 24.78
C ALA A 967 -38.91 6.36 23.92
N TYR A 968 -37.99 5.99 23.02
CA TYR A 968 -37.34 6.93 22.10
C TYR A 968 -38.27 7.34 20.96
N LEU A 969 -39.02 6.42 20.36
CA LEU A 969 -40.02 6.75 19.34
C LEU A 969 -41.04 7.80 19.85
N LYS A 970 -41.51 7.65 21.09
CA LYS A 970 -42.37 8.63 21.76
C LYS A 970 -41.67 9.97 22.04
N ARG A 971 -40.35 9.97 22.27
CA ARG A 971 -39.56 11.18 22.54
C ARG A 971 -39.25 11.98 21.27
N PHE A 972 -38.95 11.30 20.16
CA PHE A 972 -38.73 11.94 18.86
C PHE A 972 -40.04 12.46 18.26
N ALA A 973 -41.15 11.76 18.53
CA ALA A 973 -42.50 12.10 18.06
C ALA A 973 -42.56 12.40 16.56
N PRO A 974 -42.12 11.47 15.67
CA PRO A 974 -42.25 11.62 14.21
C PRO A 974 -43.71 11.79 13.79
N ASP A 975 -43.92 12.34 12.58
CA ASP A 975 -45.25 12.53 11.99
C ASP A 975 -45.71 11.30 11.20
N THR A 976 -44.75 10.59 10.57
CA THR A 976 -44.99 9.39 9.76
C THR A 976 -44.04 8.26 10.18
N ILE A 977 -44.53 7.02 10.19
CA ILE A 977 -43.71 5.80 10.24
C ILE A 977 -43.82 5.11 8.87
N LYS A 978 -42.69 4.86 8.22
CA LYS A 978 -42.61 4.11 6.97
C LYS A 978 -42.38 2.63 7.31
N ILE A 979 -43.24 1.76 6.81
CA ILE A 979 -43.18 0.31 7.03
C ILE A 979 -42.31 -0.27 5.91
N ASP A 980 -41.17 -0.87 6.27
CA ASP A 980 -40.20 -1.37 5.30
C ASP A 980 -40.81 -2.35 4.28
N ARG A 981 -40.25 -2.32 3.07
CA ARG A 981 -40.58 -3.18 1.94
C ARG A 981 -40.49 -4.66 2.30
N SER A 982 -39.55 -5.11 3.15
CA SER A 982 -39.41 -6.54 3.47
C SER A 982 -40.70 -7.12 4.03
N PHE A 983 -41.31 -6.46 5.01
CA PHE A 983 -42.59 -6.86 5.62
C PHE A 983 -43.82 -6.65 4.72
N VAL A 984 -43.68 -6.01 3.56
CA VAL A 984 -44.78 -5.73 2.61
C VAL A 984 -44.75 -6.67 1.41
N CYS A 985 -43.57 -7.12 0.99
CA CYS A 985 -43.40 -7.92 -0.23
C CYS A 985 -44.18 -9.24 -0.20
N ASP A 986 -44.16 -9.97 0.93
CA ASP A 986 -44.79 -11.29 1.04
C ASP A 986 -46.24 -11.23 1.58
N LEU A 987 -46.83 -10.03 1.72
CA LEU A 987 -48.25 -9.87 2.07
C LEU A 987 -49.19 -10.21 0.90
N PRO A 988 -50.38 -10.79 1.18
CA PRO A 988 -50.89 -11.23 2.48
C PRO A 988 -50.55 -12.72 2.80
N GLY A 989 -49.50 -13.27 2.17
CA GLY A 989 -49.16 -14.69 2.22
C GLY A 989 -48.44 -15.13 3.49
N ASP A 990 -47.51 -14.32 3.99
CA ASP A 990 -46.81 -14.61 5.24
C ASP A 990 -47.60 -14.11 6.47
N SER A 991 -47.78 -15.02 7.44
CA SER A 991 -48.50 -14.73 8.70
C SER A 991 -47.69 -13.95 9.73
N GLU A 992 -46.36 -14.01 9.67
CA GLU A 992 -45.46 -13.31 10.59
C GLU A 992 -45.33 -11.85 10.18
N ASP A 993 -45.05 -11.58 8.89
CA ASP A 993 -45.06 -10.22 8.33
C ASP A 993 -46.42 -9.53 8.50
N ALA A 994 -47.52 -10.24 8.23
CA ALA A 994 -48.87 -9.72 8.45
C ALA A 994 -49.12 -9.31 9.92
N ALA A 995 -48.54 -10.04 10.88
CA ALA A 995 -48.62 -9.71 12.29
C ALA A 995 -47.74 -8.50 12.65
N ILE A 996 -46.52 -8.41 12.10
CA ILE A 996 -45.60 -7.28 12.27
C ILE A 996 -46.22 -5.99 11.72
N VAL A 997 -46.68 -5.99 10.47
CA VAL A 997 -47.31 -4.82 9.83
C VAL A 997 -48.57 -4.38 10.57
N SER A 998 -49.40 -5.32 11.02
CA SER A 998 -50.55 -5.02 11.88
C SER A 998 -50.12 -4.35 13.19
N ALA A 999 -49.09 -4.87 13.88
CA ALA A 999 -48.58 -4.29 15.11
C ALA A 999 -48.01 -2.87 14.91
N ILE A 1000 -47.28 -2.63 13.82
CA ILE A 1000 -46.74 -1.30 13.48
C ILE A 1000 -47.88 -0.29 13.23
N ILE A 1001 -48.90 -0.65 12.46
CA ILE A 1001 -50.07 0.21 12.19
C ILE A 1001 -50.83 0.53 13.49
N HIS A 1002 -51.05 -0.48 14.34
CA HIS A 1002 -51.69 -0.27 15.65
C HIS A 1002 -50.85 0.62 16.59
N LEU A 1003 -49.52 0.46 16.60
CA LEU A 1003 -48.61 1.27 17.40
C LEU A 1003 -48.59 2.73 16.95
N ALA A 1004 -48.41 2.98 15.64
CA ALA A 1004 -48.40 4.32 15.07
C ALA A 1004 -49.70 5.07 15.42
N ARG A 1005 -50.84 4.40 15.21
CA ARG A 1005 -52.16 4.94 15.56
C ARG A 1005 -52.32 5.23 17.06
N ALA A 1006 -51.78 4.39 17.94
CA ALA A 1006 -51.81 4.61 19.39
C ALA A 1006 -50.94 5.80 19.84
N LEU A 1007 -49.89 6.13 19.08
CA LEU A 1007 -49.01 7.28 19.31
C LEU A 1007 -49.43 8.55 18.55
N GLY A 1008 -50.48 8.49 17.73
CA GLY A 1008 -50.96 9.63 16.94
C GLY A 1008 -50.17 9.91 15.66
N MET A 1009 -49.44 8.91 15.16
CA MET A 1009 -48.57 8.98 13.99
C MET A 1009 -49.27 8.41 12.76
N SER A 1010 -48.94 8.92 11.57
CA SER A 1010 -49.40 8.35 10.29
C SER A 1010 -48.52 7.15 9.90
N THR A 1011 -49.02 6.24 9.07
CA THR A 1011 -48.20 5.19 8.44
C THR A 1011 -48.16 5.32 6.93
N LEU A 1012 -47.01 5.00 6.35
CA LEU A 1012 -46.80 4.81 4.91
C LEU A 1012 -46.24 3.40 4.71
N ALA A 1013 -46.82 2.58 3.82
CA ALA A 1013 -46.24 1.29 3.49
C ALA A 1013 -45.42 1.36 2.19
N GLU A 1014 -44.17 0.90 2.28
CA GLU A 1014 -43.19 0.85 1.19
C GLU A 1014 -43.40 -0.36 0.27
N GLY A 1015 -42.80 -0.33 -0.91
CA GLY A 1015 -42.67 -1.53 -1.75
C GLY A 1015 -43.97 -2.18 -2.22
N VAL A 1016 -45.09 -1.46 -2.25
CA VAL A 1016 -46.38 -1.99 -2.72
C VAL A 1016 -46.34 -2.24 -4.25
N GLU A 1017 -46.32 -3.50 -4.65
CA GLU A 1017 -46.23 -3.94 -6.06
C GLU A 1017 -47.53 -4.58 -6.57
N THR A 1018 -48.40 -5.10 -5.69
CA THR A 1018 -49.64 -5.80 -6.07
C THR A 1018 -50.91 -5.17 -5.49
N VAL A 1019 -52.06 -5.42 -6.13
CA VAL A 1019 -53.36 -4.93 -5.66
C VAL A 1019 -53.75 -5.64 -4.36
N GLU A 1020 -53.37 -6.90 -4.21
CA GLU A 1020 -53.60 -7.73 -3.04
C GLU A 1020 -52.90 -7.18 -1.78
N GLN A 1021 -51.65 -6.73 -1.91
CA GLN A 1021 -50.92 -6.02 -0.85
C GLN A 1021 -51.65 -4.73 -0.46
N CYS A 1022 -52.03 -3.93 -1.45
CA CYS A 1022 -52.75 -2.66 -1.27
C CYS A 1022 -54.11 -2.84 -0.55
N ASP A 1023 -54.89 -3.85 -0.95
CA ASP A 1023 -56.18 -4.16 -0.35
C ASP A 1023 -56.04 -4.68 1.09
N PHE A 1024 -54.99 -5.46 1.38
CA PHE A 1024 -54.68 -5.94 2.73
C PHE A 1024 -54.26 -4.79 3.66
N LEU A 1025 -53.34 -3.92 3.21
CA LEU A 1025 -52.92 -2.72 3.95
C LEU A 1025 -54.09 -1.76 4.22
N ARG A 1026 -55.06 -1.66 3.29
CA ARG A 1026 -56.29 -0.86 3.47
C ARG A 1026 -57.22 -1.45 4.53
N GLN A 1027 -57.29 -2.78 4.65
CA GLN A 1027 -58.08 -3.44 5.69
C GLN A 1027 -57.48 -3.27 7.08
N LEU A 1028 -56.14 -3.27 7.20
CA LEU A 1028 -55.44 -2.96 8.45
C LEU A 1028 -55.53 -1.47 8.84
N GLY A 1029 -55.87 -0.59 7.90
CA GLY A 1029 -56.01 0.85 8.14
C GLY A 1029 -54.68 1.60 8.11
N CYS A 1030 -53.76 1.20 7.22
CA CYS A 1030 -52.58 2.00 6.90
C CYS A 1030 -52.99 3.38 6.38
N GLY A 1031 -52.20 4.44 6.60
CA GLY A 1031 -52.52 5.79 6.11
C GLY A 1031 -52.26 5.98 4.61
N GLY A 1032 -51.06 5.62 4.17
CA GLY A 1032 -50.63 5.79 2.78
C GLY A 1032 -49.79 4.63 2.25
N ILE A 1033 -49.50 4.67 0.96
CA ILE A 1033 -48.76 3.65 0.22
C ILE A 1033 -47.80 4.27 -0.79
N GLN A 1034 -46.67 3.60 -0.98
CA GLN A 1034 -45.65 3.88 -1.98
C GLN A 1034 -45.17 2.56 -2.60
N GLY A 1035 -44.96 2.53 -3.92
CA GLY A 1035 -44.46 1.33 -4.59
C GLY A 1035 -44.75 1.29 -6.09
N TYR A 1036 -44.25 0.25 -6.75
CA TYR A 1036 -44.31 0.15 -8.22
C TYR A 1036 -45.73 -0.09 -8.78
N LEU A 1037 -46.70 -0.48 -7.94
CA LEU A 1037 -48.12 -0.51 -8.31
C LEU A 1037 -48.63 0.88 -8.73
N LEU A 1038 -48.16 1.93 -8.06
CA LEU A 1038 -48.64 3.31 -8.19
C LEU A 1038 -47.76 4.15 -9.12
N GLY A 1039 -46.49 3.76 -9.25
CA GLY A 1039 -45.53 4.38 -10.15
C GLY A 1039 -44.09 4.07 -9.77
N ARG A 1040 -43.24 3.91 -10.77
CA ARG A 1040 -41.79 3.92 -10.56
C ARG A 1040 -41.30 5.36 -10.28
N PRO A 1041 -40.12 5.54 -9.65
CA PRO A 1041 -39.44 6.82 -9.56
C PRO A 1041 -39.33 7.49 -10.92
N GLN A 1042 -39.68 8.76 -11.00
CA GLN A 1042 -39.91 9.50 -12.24
C GLN A 1042 -39.23 10.88 -12.23
N ASP A 1043 -39.01 11.45 -13.41
CA ASP A 1043 -38.48 12.81 -13.52
C ASP A 1043 -39.49 13.88 -13.08
N ALA A 1044 -39.01 15.08 -12.75
CA ALA A 1044 -39.86 16.15 -12.23
C ALA A 1044 -40.95 16.63 -13.22
N SER A 1045 -40.77 16.44 -14.53
CA SER A 1045 -41.75 16.79 -15.56
C SER A 1045 -42.86 15.74 -15.65
N ALA A 1046 -42.56 14.47 -15.40
CA ALA A 1046 -43.55 13.40 -15.35
C ALA A 1046 -44.50 13.56 -14.15
N ILE A 1047 -43.96 13.83 -12.96
CA ILE A 1047 -44.76 14.17 -11.77
C ILE A 1047 -45.59 15.43 -12.01
N ALA A 1048 -45.03 16.48 -12.64
CA ALA A 1048 -45.78 17.68 -12.98
C ALA A 1048 -46.94 17.42 -13.95
N ARG A 1049 -46.77 16.52 -14.94
CA ARG A 1049 -47.87 16.09 -15.83
C ARG A 1049 -48.96 15.34 -15.06
N GLN A 1050 -48.59 14.48 -14.12
CA GLN A 1050 -49.52 13.73 -13.29
C GLN A 1050 -50.34 14.65 -12.36
N LEU A 1051 -49.69 15.66 -11.77
CA LEU A 1051 -50.32 16.71 -10.95
C LEU A 1051 -51.22 17.68 -11.74
N ALA A 1052 -51.02 17.82 -13.05
CA ALA A 1052 -51.76 18.75 -13.90
C ALA A 1052 -53.04 18.14 -14.51
N LEU A 1053 -53.23 16.83 -14.43
CA LEU A 1053 -54.45 16.14 -14.86
C LEU A 1053 -55.55 16.29 -13.79
N PRO A 1054 -56.78 16.68 -14.15
CA PRO A 1054 -57.90 16.64 -13.21
C PRO A 1054 -58.13 15.21 -12.71
N LEU A 1055 -58.30 15.05 -11.39
CA LEU A 1055 -58.68 13.78 -10.77
C LEU A 1055 -60.08 13.36 -11.24
N GLY A 1056 -60.15 12.62 -12.35
CA GLY A 1056 -61.40 12.16 -12.95
C GLY A 1056 -61.32 11.81 -14.44
N SER A 1057 -60.65 10.71 -14.78
CA SER A 1057 -60.82 9.97 -16.05
C SER A 1057 -60.54 8.49 -15.87
#